data_AF-A0A261Y1B7-F1
#
_entry.id   AF-A0A261Y1B7-F1
#
_cell.length_a   1.000
_cell.length_b   1.000
_cell.length_c   1.000
_cell.angle_alpha   90.00
_cell.angle_beta   90.00
_cell.angle_gamma   90.00
#
_symmetry.space_group_name_H-M   'P 1'
#
loop_
_entity.id
_entity.type
_entity.pdbx_description
1 polymer ?
#
loop_
_entity_poly.entity_id
_entity_poly.type
_entity_poly.pdbx_seq_one_letter_code
_entity_poly.pdbx_strand_id
1 'polypeptide(L)'
;MGTGKPVRIGCYSAFWGDSVAAAEQLVQLEKDNLDYLVADYLAEVTMGILARRRKSSNKLGGAGAGGYVAEFITFVLARLLPDLVKYNIKIITNAGGLDPIACKKAIEEYIASSGVDASKCKVAAVSGDDLIPQYEELRKQQKFRGFSNIKHGGVDENDSTSDKFPSESNPPVSLNAYFGAIPIAQALNEGANIIVTGRVVDSAVVVGPLIHEFGWDPSKDFDQLAAGSLAGHIIECGCQTTGGNFTDWALAAFSENGGYANMGYPIVECFPGGEFVVTKPKKTGGLVTTATVGEQMLYEILDPGAYLLPDVVLDLRQVRLEQIGKDRVRVSGAKGRKPTAMVKCSGVYVDGYKLSGEMAKAVAQAIVTRTRGMLKRFGMPDFRDVNIEILGTEHTYGPQARHKDTREVVMRLCATHDDPKALTFLAMEVAPSGTCMAPGITGAGAGRPRAAPNLTHFSSLLPKSLVRAKLTVGSTPTRAIDWPTPGDNASFEPPSIPGTGEEVVTETVKTEKVKLIELAYGRSGDKGDACNVGIMARDPRCWVWIKSGVTEDKVKACMGHLVKGDIKRYELPGSLSLNFVLTKALGGGGLSSLNIDRQGKTYAQMVLTSLEIDAPVGLAAELGVNKAVAERARAKLQFIKDSSLPFFSLHLIIHSMSPATNTAMNNQSTENQRPREPIATPYQPKYPDPMSNVSKFKIIESTLREGEQFANAFFDTAKKIEIAKALDEIGVDYLELTSPAASEQSRQDCIAISKLGLKAKILTHIRCHMDDAKMAIDTGVNGLDVVIGTSSFLREFSHGKDMDYITEKAIEVVSYIKSQGLEVRFSTEDSFRSDLVDLLSVYKAVDKIGVNRVGIADTVGCANPRQVYDLVRTLRSVVSCDIECHFHDDTGCAIANAYAALEAGATHIDTSVLGIGERNGITPLGGLLARMYTADKEYVKNKYNLHKIRDVENIVADAVEVTVPFNNYITGYTAFTHKAGIHAKAILNNPSTYEILKPEDFGMTRYVSIGHRLTGWNAVKNRVEQLNLDINDDEVKVVTAKIKELADIRPLSLDDVDTLLRRFHEAKADGGHPHKILNAIDTPDQLVGIQA
;
A
#
# COMPACT_ATOMS: atom_id res chain seq x y z
N MET A 1 -11.93 -38.03 -25.89
CA MET A 1 -12.30 -37.25 -24.70
C MET A 1 -13.24 -38.12 -23.88
N GLY A 2 -13.04 -38.24 -22.57
CA GLY A 2 -14.08 -38.83 -21.71
C GLY A 2 -15.39 -38.09 -21.94
N THR A 3 -16.49 -38.81 -22.14
CA THR A 3 -17.80 -38.27 -22.56
C THR A 3 -18.58 -37.58 -21.42
N GLY A 4 -17.90 -37.16 -20.34
CA GLY A 4 -18.50 -36.57 -19.13
C GLY A 4 -18.41 -35.04 -19.09
N LYS A 5 -19.33 -34.40 -18.36
CA LYS A 5 -19.27 -32.96 -18.05
C LYS A 5 -18.00 -32.67 -17.23
N PRO A 6 -17.15 -31.69 -17.60
CA PRO A 6 -15.97 -31.35 -16.82
C PRO A 6 -16.33 -30.62 -15.52
N VAL A 7 -15.49 -30.76 -14.50
CA VAL A 7 -15.54 -29.97 -13.27
C VAL A 7 -14.72 -28.69 -13.49
N ARG A 8 -15.33 -27.53 -13.24
CA ARG A 8 -14.74 -26.20 -13.50
C ARG A 8 -14.31 -25.55 -12.20
N ILE A 9 -13.00 -25.32 -12.07
CA ILE A 9 -12.37 -24.80 -10.85
C ILE A 9 -11.61 -23.52 -11.19
N GLY A 10 -11.98 -22.41 -10.56
CA GLY A 10 -11.33 -21.11 -10.73
C GLY A 10 -10.47 -20.76 -9.52
N CYS A 11 -9.26 -20.25 -9.75
CA CYS A 11 -8.35 -19.82 -8.68
C CYS A 11 -8.18 -18.31 -8.68
N TYR A 12 -8.40 -17.66 -7.53
CA TYR A 12 -8.40 -16.20 -7.44
C TYR A 12 -7.30 -15.59 -6.58
N SER A 13 -6.50 -16.40 -5.88
CA SER A 13 -5.48 -15.90 -4.95
C SER A 13 -4.23 -16.75 -4.99
N ALA A 14 -3.08 -16.06 -4.97
CA ALA A 14 -1.75 -16.63 -4.85
C ALA A 14 -1.15 -16.52 -3.44
N PHE A 15 -1.53 -15.49 -2.69
CA PHE A 15 -0.97 -15.18 -1.38
C PHE A 15 -1.88 -14.21 -0.61
N TRP A 16 -1.63 -14.02 0.68
CA TRP A 16 -2.33 -13.01 1.46
C TRP A 16 -1.99 -11.58 1.03
N GLY A 17 -2.97 -10.89 0.44
CA GLY A 17 -2.84 -9.53 -0.09
C GLY A 17 -3.05 -9.44 -1.60
N ASP A 18 -3.39 -10.55 -2.27
CA ASP A 18 -3.79 -10.56 -3.68
C ASP A 18 -5.10 -9.76 -3.90
N SER A 19 -5.43 -9.48 -5.17
CA SER A 19 -6.55 -8.64 -5.57
C SER A 19 -7.89 -9.22 -5.09
N VAL A 20 -8.60 -8.48 -4.25
CA VAL A 20 -9.95 -8.84 -3.79
C VAL A 20 -10.97 -8.92 -4.93
N ALA A 21 -10.72 -8.22 -6.05
CA ALA A 21 -11.59 -8.22 -7.22
C ALA A 21 -11.52 -9.52 -8.05
N ALA A 22 -10.50 -10.36 -7.81
CA ALA A 22 -10.28 -11.60 -8.56
C ALA A 22 -11.44 -12.61 -8.39
N ALA A 23 -11.86 -12.82 -7.14
CA ALA A 23 -12.96 -13.72 -6.81
C ALA A 23 -14.29 -13.25 -7.43
N GLU A 24 -14.54 -11.95 -7.35
CA GLU A 24 -15.73 -11.33 -7.95
C GLU A 24 -15.74 -11.49 -9.47
N GLN A 25 -14.60 -11.29 -10.14
CA GLN A 25 -14.48 -11.47 -11.59
C GLN A 25 -14.90 -12.90 -12.00
N LEU A 26 -14.37 -13.92 -11.34
CA LEU A 26 -14.70 -15.32 -11.66
C LEU A 26 -16.19 -15.61 -11.41
N VAL A 27 -16.71 -15.24 -10.25
CA VAL A 27 -18.12 -15.51 -9.89
C VAL A 27 -19.09 -14.78 -10.83
N GLN A 28 -18.86 -13.51 -11.14
CA GLN A 28 -19.78 -12.71 -11.96
C GLN A 28 -19.74 -13.07 -13.45
N LEU A 29 -18.56 -13.41 -13.97
CA LEU A 29 -18.41 -13.73 -15.39
C LEU A 29 -18.80 -15.17 -15.72
N GLU A 30 -18.55 -16.12 -14.83
CA GLU A 30 -18.82 -17.55 -15.07
C GLU A 30 -20.17 -18.01 -14.50
N LYS A 31 -20.62 -17.43 -13.38
CA LYS A 31 -21.90 -17.74 -12.72
C LYS A 31 -22.06 -19.24 -12.46
N ASP A 32 -23.15 -19.84 -12.94
CA ASP A 32 -23.47 -21.26 -12.86
C ASP A 32 -22.59 -22.17 -13.74
N ASN A 33 -21.67 -21.60 -14.52
CA ASN A 33 -20.62 -22.35 -15.20
C ASN A 33 -19.37 -22.54 -14.32
N LEU A 34 -19.34 -22.08 -13.07
CA LEU A 34 -18.24 -22.36 -12.15
C LEU A 34 -18.73 -23.31 -11.05
N ASP A 35 -18.02 -24.41 -10.82
CA ASP A 35 -18.40 -25.37 -9.78
C ASP A 35 -17.68 -25.05 -8.46
N TYR A 36 -16.41 -24.67 -8.56
CA TYR A 36 -15.54 -24.40 -7.41
C TYR A 36 -14.73 -23.12 -7.58
N LEU A 37 -14.60 -22.40 -6.49
CA LEU A 37 -13.70 -21.26 -6.35
C LEU A 37 -12.65 -21.58 -5.28
N VAL A 38 -11.37 -21.53 -5.64
CA VAL A 38 -10.26 -21.88 -4.76
C VAL A 38 -9.31 -20.71 -4.53
N ALA A 39 -8.65 -20.71 -3.38
CA ALA A 39 -7.63 -19.72 -3.06
C ALA A 39 -6.52 -20.27 -2.17
N ASP A 40 -5.31 -19.77 -2.44
CA ASP A 40 -4.16 -19.90 -1.57
C ASP A 40 -3.80 -18.54 -0.93
N TYR A 41 -3.72 -18.51 0.39
CA TYR A 41 -3.35 -17.39 1.22
C TYR A 41 -2.02 -17.62 1.97
N LEU A 42 -1.59 -18.88 2.12
CA LEU A 42 -0.55 -19.26 3.08
C LEU A 42 0.82 -19.41 2.43
N ALA A 43 1.35 -18.37 1.77
CA ALA A 43 2.78 -18.34 1.49
C ALA A 43 3.60 -18.48 2.80
N GLU A 44 4.84 -18.97 2.76
CA GLU A 44 5.70 -19.17 3.94
C GLU A 44 5.81 -17.91 4.81
N VAL A 45 5.80 -16.73 4.16
CA VAL A 45 5.80 -15.41 4.81
C VAL A 45 4.55 -15.18 5.66
N THR A 46 3.38 -15.56 5.14
CA THR A 46 2.07 -15.39 5.81
C THR A 46 2.06 -16.07 7.17
N MET A 47 2.61 -17.28 7.28
CA MET A 47 2.62 -18.05 8.51
C MET A 47 3.38 -17.33 9.64
N GLY A 48 4.52 -16.71 9.32
CA GLY A 48 5.28 -15.91 10.29
C GLY A 48 4.53 -14.66 10.75
N ILE A 49 3.78 -14.02 9.85
CA ILE A 49 2.95 -12.84 10.16
C ILE A 49 1.77 -13.24 11.06
N LEU A 50 1.05 -14.31 10.72
CA LEU A 50 -0.07 -14.83 11.54
C LEU A 50 0.41 -15.27 12.92
N ALA A 51 1.56 -15.93 13.02
CA ALA A 51 2.12 -16.32 14.32
C ALA A 51 2.39 -15.11 15.22
N ARG A 52 2.86 -14.00 14.64
CA ARG A 52 3.08 -12.74 15.37
C ARG A 52 1.75 -12.09 15.76
N ARG A 53 0.77 -12.01 14.86
CA ARG A 53 -0.57 -11.48 15.16
C ARG A 53 -1.23 -12.25 16.29
N ARG A 54 -1.26 -13.59 16.21
CA ARG A 54 -1.77 -14.49 17.27
C ARG A 54 -1.11 -14.23 18.62
N LYS A 55 0.23 -14.07 18.67
CA LYS A 55 0.95 -13.73 19.92
C LYS A 55 0.56 -12.36 20.48
N SER A 56 0.39 -11.35 19.62
CA SER A 56 -0.05 -10.02 20.04
C SER A 56 -1.49 -10.04 20.57
N SER A 57 -2.41 -10.71 19.87
CA SER A 57 -3.82 -10.84 20.30
C SER A 57 -3.95 -11.59 21.63
N ASN A 58 -3.18 -12.66 21.83
CA ASN A 58 -3.16 -13.39 23.10
C ASN A 58 -2.63 -12.56 24.27
N LYS A 59 -1.69 -11.63 24.03
CA LYS A 59 -1.21 -10.68 25.06
C LYS A 59 -2.25 -9.62 25.42
N LEU A 60 -3.14 -9.29 24.50
CA LEU A 60 -4.21 -8.31 24.65
C LEU A 60 -5.53 -8.93 25.14
N GLY A 61 -5.54 -10.23 25.52
CA GLY A 61 -6.72 -10.91 26.05
C GLY A 61 -7.79 -11.29 25.01
N GLY A 62 -7.57 -11.01 23.73
CA GLY A 62 -8.51 -11.34 22.65
C GLY A 62 -8.43 -12.82 22.25
N ALA A 63 -9.43 -13.61 22.65
CA ALA A 63 -9.56 -14.99 22.20
C ALA A 63 -9.87 -15.06 20.69
N GLY A 64 -8.90 -15.48 19.87
CA GLY A 64 -9.14 -15.94 18.49
C GLY A 64 -8.93 -14.93 17.35
N ALA A 65 -8.66 -13.65 17.61
CA ALA A 65 -8.66 -12.59 16.58
C ALA A 65 -7.36 -12.45 15.72
N GLY A 66 -6.47 -13.45 15.68
CA GLY A 66 -5.17 -13.29 15.01
C GLY A 66 -4.55 -14.54 14.36
N GLY A 67 -5.25 -15.68 14.37
CA GLY A 67 -4.72 -16.96 13.87
C GLY A 67 -5.05 -17.27 12.40
N TYR A 68 -6.01 -16.58 11.80
CA TYR A 68 -6.50 -16.82 10.43
C TYR A 68 -6.58 -15.51 9.64
N VAL A 69 -6.84 -15.60 8.34
CA VAL A 69 -6.95 -14.44 7.44
C VAL A 69 -8.37 -13.88 7.49
N ALA A 70 -8.63 -12.94 8.39
CA ALA A 70 -9.95 -12.33 8.57
C ALA A 70 -10.43 -11.57 7.32
N GLU A 71 -9.49 -11.05 6.53
CA GLU A 71 -9.71 -10.32 5.29
C GLU A 71 -10.45 -11.16 4.24
N PHE A 72 -10.31 -12.49 4.26
CA PHE A 72 -11.12 -13.39 3.41
C PHE A 72 -12.62 -13.25 3.72
N ILE A 73 -12.99 -13.17 5.00
CA ILE A 73 -14.39 -13.05 5.41
C ILE A 73 -14.92 -11.66 5.03
N THR A 74 -14.17 -10.61 5.35
CA THR A 74 -14.64 -9.23 5.22
C THR A 74 -14.65 -8.70 3.78
N PHE A 75 -13.69 -9.09 2.94
CA PHE A 75 -13.54 -8.52 1.60
C PHE A 75 -13.97 -9.48 0.47
N VAL A 76 -13.89 -10.79 0.69
CA VAL A 76 -14.24 -11.79 -0.33
C VAL A 76 -15.61 -12.38 -0.05
N LEU A 77 -15.74 -13.09 1.08
CA LEU A 77 -16.97 -13.82 1.39
C LEU A 77 -18.16 -12.87 1.55
N ALA A 78 -17.97 -11.75 2.25
CA ALA A 78 -19.06 -10.82 2.52
C ALA A 78 -19.70 -10.23 1.25
N ARG A 79 -18.92 -10.06 0.20
CA ARG A 79 -19.40 -9.54 -1.09
C ARG A 79 -20.06 -10.61 -1.94
N LEU A 80 -19.58 -11.85 -1.84
CA LEU A 80 -19.93 -12.92 -2.79
C LEU A 80 -20.93 -13.94 -2.25
N LEU A 81 -21.14 -14.02 -0.93
CA LEU A 81 -22.01 -15.03 -0.30
C LEU A 81 -23.39 -15.18 -0.96
N PRO A 82 -24.13 -14.12 -1.32
CA PRO A 82 -25.41 -14.25 -2.01
C PRO A 82 -25.29 -14.94 -3.38
N ASP A 83 -24.27 -14.59 -4.16
CA ASP A 83 -24.04 -15.16 -5.50
C ASP A 83 -23.51 -16.59 -5.43
N LEU A 84 -22.67 -16.91 -4.45
CA LEU A 84 -22.18 -18.28 -4.22
C LEU A 84 -23.34 -19.23 -3.92
N VAL A 85 -24.29 -18.82 -3.08
CA VAL A 85 -25.48 -19.63 -2.78
C VAL A 85 -26.42 -19.69 -3.98
N LYS A 86 -26.61 -18.58 -4.70
CA LYS A 86 -27.48 -18.51 -5.89
C LYS A 86 -27.01 -19.43 -7.02
N TYR A 87 -25.70 -19.45 -7.29
CA TYR A 87 -25.11 -20.24 -8.37
C TYR A 87 -24.56 -21.60 -7.91
N ASN A 88 -24.68 -21.92 -6.61
CA ASN A 88 -24.18 -23.14 -5.99
C ASN A 88 -22.66 -23.37 -6.18
N ILE A 89 -21.87 -22.28 -6.09
CA ILE A 89 -20.41 -22.30 -6.20
C ILE A 89 -19.83 -22.62 -4.82
N LYS A 90 -18.99 -23.66 -4.73
CA LYS A 90 -18.33 -24.06 -3.48
C LYS A 90 -16.99 -23.34 -3.32
N ILE A 91 -16.62 -22.95 -2.10
CA ILE A 91 -15.33 -22.30 -1.80
C ILE A 91 -14.42 -23.23 -1.01
N ILE A 92 -13.14 -23.31 -1.42
CA ILE A 92 -12.10 -24.04 -0.69
C ILE A 92 -10.87 -23.14 -0.56
N THR A 93 -10.43 -22.89 0.67
CA THR A 93 -9.32 -21.96 0.93
C THR A 93 -8.52 -22.37 2.16
N ASN A 94 -7.22 -22.08 2.16
CA ASN A 94 -6.37 -22.23 3.34
C ASN A 94 -6.31 -20.95 4.22
N ALA A 95 -7.26 -20.02 4.05
CA ALA A 95 -7.41 -18.82 4.88
C ALA A 95 -7.55 -19.10 6.39
N GLY A 96 -7.81 -20.36 6.79
CA GLY A 96 -7.81 -20.79 8.19
C GLY A 96 -6.47 -20.64 8.91
N GLY A 97 -5.35 -20.60 8.16
CA GLY A 97 -4.05 -20.27 8.71
C GLY A 97 -3.63 -21.16 9.89
N LEU A 98 -3.31 -20.53 11.02
CA LEU A 98 -2.95 -21.18 12.27
C LEU A 98 -4.17 -21.56 13.14
N ASP A 99 -5.39 -21.15 12.78
CA ASP A 99 -6.60 -21.48 13.52
C ASP A 99 -7.83 -21.68 12.60
N PRO A 100 -7.89 -22.82 11.88
CA PRO A 100 -8.99 -23.10 10.94
C PRO A 100 -10.35 -23.23 11.64
N ILE A 101 -10.36 -23.62 12.91
CA ILE A 101 -11.59 -23.77 13.71
C ILE A 101 -12.18 -22.39 14.03
N ALA A 102 -11.36 -21.44 14.47
CA ALA A 102 -11.81 -20.07 14.70
C ALA A 102 -12.28 -19.41 13.40
N CYS A 103 -11.58 -19.66 12.28
CA CYS A 103 -12.00 -19.16 10.96
C CYS A 103 -13.38 -19.70 10.56
N LYS A 104 -13.62 -21.02 10.72
CA LYS A 104 -14.94 -21.61 10.47
C LYS A 104 -16.02 -20.96 11.33
N LYS A 105 -15.78 -20.79 12.63
CA LYS A 105 -16.75 -20.18 13.54
C LYS A 105 -17.12 -18.76 13.10
N ALA A 106 -16.12 -17.94 12.74
CA ALA A 106 -16.34 -16.58 12.25
C ALA A 106 -17.14 -16.54 10.93
N ILE A 107 -16.93 -17.53 10.04
CA ILE A 107 -17.72 -17.67 8.81
C ILE A 107 -19.16 -18.05 9.14
N GLU A 108 -19.40 -18.99 10.06
CA GLU A 108 -20.74 -19.40 10.48
C GLU A 108 -21.52 -18.24 11.12
N GLU A 109 -20.86 -17.44 11.97
CA GLU A 109 -21.42 -16.21 12.55
C GLU A 109 -21.75 -15.15 11.48
N TYR A 110 -20.88 -15.00 10.48
CA TYR A 110 -21.12 -14.12 9.35
C TYR A 110 -22.34 -14.58 8.53
N ILE A 111 -22.43 -15.88 8.18
CA ILE A 111 -23.57 -16.44 7.45
C ILE A 111 -24.87 -16.19 8.22
N ALA A 112 -24.90 -16.48 9.53
CA ALA A 112 -26.08 -16.29 10.38
C ALA A 112 -26.57 -14.83 10.42
N SER A 113 -25.66 -13.85 10.28
CA SER A 113 -26.00 -12.42 10.31
C SER A 113 -26.21 -11.79 8.93
N SER A 114 -25.93 -12.51 7.83
CA SER A 114 -25.95 -12.01 6.45
C SER A 114 -27.34 -11.98 5.79
N GLY A 115 -28.35 -12.63 6.38
CA GLY A 115 -29.68 -12.79 5.79
C GLY A 115 -29.78 -13.88 4.71
N VAL A 116 -28.68 -14.59 4.42
CA VAL A 116 -28.67 -15.75 3.54
C VAL A 116 -29.18 -16.99 4.30
N ASP A 117 -29.92 -17.87 3.61
CA ASP A 117 -30.43 -19.12 4.19
C ASP A 117 -29.27 -20.04 4.63
N ALA A 118 -28.96 -20.01 5.93
CA ALA A 118 -27.86 -20.77 6.53
C ALA A 118 -27.98 -22.29 6.32
N SER A 119 -29.19 -22.81 6.07
CA SER A 119 -29.39 -24.24 5.77
C SER A 119 -28.75 -24.68 4.45
N LYS A 120 -28.50 -23.72 3.54
CA LYS A 120 -27.90 -23.94 2.21
C LYS A 120 -26.38 -23.76 2.19
N CYS A 121 -25.76 -23.36 3.30
CA CYS A 121 -24.33 -23.07 3.35
C CYS A 121 -23.67 -23.72 4.56
N LYS A 122 -23.21 -24.96 4.39
CA LYS A 122 -22.48 -25.71 5.43
C LYS A 122 -20.99 -25.39 5.37
N VAL A 123 -20.39 -25.11 6.51
CA VAL A 123 -18.96 -24.76 6.63
C VAL A 123 -18.17 -25.91 7.25
N ALA A 124 -16.98 -26.20 6.72
CA ALA A 124 -16.06 -27.18 7.27
C ALA A 124 -14.67 -26.59 7.54
N ALA A 125 -14.00 -27.16 8.53
CA ALA A 125 -12.62 -26.83 8.89
C ALA A 125 -11.73 -28.08 8.84
N VAL A 126 -10.58 -27.97 8.17
CA VAL A 126 -9.48 -28.95 8.23
C VAL A 126 -8.37 -28.39 9.11
N SER A 127 -8.07 -29.08 10.21
CA SER A 127 -7.08 -28.69 11.22
C SER A 127 -6.17 -29.85 11.60
N GLY A 128 -5.27 -29.65 12.59
CA GLY A 128 -4.33 -30.68 13.07
C GLY A 128 -2.94 -30.59 12.44
N ASP A 129 -2.72 -29.60 11.58
CA ASP A 129 -1.45 -29.31 10.92
C ASP A 129 -0.46 -28.59 11.83
N ASP A 130 -0.94 -27.77 12.79
CA ASP A 130 -0.12 -27.07 13.77
C ASP A 130 0.60 -28.05 14.72
N LEU A 131 1.93 -28.16 14.57
CA LEU A 131 2.79 -29.03 15.35
C LEU A 131 3.48 -28.30 16.51
N ILE A 132 3.27 -26.98 16.69
CA ILE A 132 3.88 -26.22 17.80
C ILE A 132 3.62 -26.87 19.17
N PRO A 133 2.40 -27.34 19.50
CA PRO A 133 2.15 -27.97 20.80
C PRO A 133 2.99 -29.21 21.10
N GLN A 134 3.44 -29.93 20.06
CA GLN A 134 4.19 -31.18 20.18
C GLN A 134 5.66 -31.06 19.73
N TYR A 135 6.11 -29.84 19.37
CA TYR A 135 7.43 -29.60 18.82
C TYR A 135 8.56 -30.07 19.75
N GLU A 136 8.51 -29.68 21.02
CA GLU A 136 9.56 -30.01 22.00
C GLU A 136 9.69 -31.53 22.23
N GLU A 137 8.55 -32.24 22.26
CA GLU A 137 8.55 -33.69 22.38
C GLU A 137 9.14 -34.36 21.14
N LEU A 138 8.65 -34.01 19.95
CA LEU A 138 9.11 -34.57 18.68
C LEU A 138 10.60 -34.29 18.43
N ARG A 139 11.07 -33.11 18.85
CA ARG A 139 12.47 -32.71 18.77
C ARG A 139 13.35 -33.55 19.69
N LYS A 140 12.98 -33.72 20.97
CA LYS A 140 13.74 -34.55 21.93
C LYS A 140 13.82 -36.00 21.49
N GLN A 141 12.76 -36.50 20.84
CA GLN A 141 12.71 -37.84 20.24
C GLN A 141 13.40 -37.93 18.87
N GLN A 142 14.00 -36.85 18.37
CA GLN A 142 14.69 -36.78 17.07
C GLN A 142 13.83 -37.26 15.89
N LYS A 143 12.53 -36.91 15.89
CA LYS A 143 11.60 -37.35 14.84
C LYS A 143 11.69 -36.55 13.54
N PHE A 144 12.17 -35.32 13.60
CA PHE A 144 12.37 -34.47 12.42
C PHE A 144 13.57 -34.97 11.60
N ARG A 145 13.38 -35.08 10.29
CA ARG A 145 14.47 -35.33 9.33
C ARG A 145 14.68 -34.09 8.47
N GLY A 146 15.93 -33.82 8.08
CA GLY A 146 16.23 -32.76 7.11
C GLY A 146 15.53 -33.02 5.78
N PHE A 147 15.09 -31.95 5.12
CA PHE A 147 14.45 -32.08 3.80
C PHE A 147 15.43 -32.59 2.73
N SER A 148 16.74 -32.35 2.91
CA SER A 148 17.85 -32.91 2.13
C SER A 148 18.06 -34.43 2.31
N ASN A 149 17.42 -35.07 3.30
CA ASN A 149 17.63 -36.49 3.61
C ASN A 149 16.81 -37.45 2.73
N ILE A 150 16.14 -36.97 1.68
CA ILE A 150 15.66 -37.83 0.59
C ILE A 150 16.81 -37.94 -0.41
N LYS A 151 17.59 -39.02 -0.29
CA LYS A 151 18.71 -39.33 -1.20
C LYS A 151 18.20 -39.37 -2.66
N HIS A 152 18.40 -38.29 -3.40
CA HIS A 152 18.34 -38.29 -4.86
C HIS A 152 19.76 -38.46 -5.43
N GLY A 153 20.34 -39.66 -5.27
CA GLY A 153 21.59 -40.05 -5.92
C GLY A 153 22.90 -39.54 -5.28
N GLY A 154 23.13 -39.85 -4.00
CA GLY A 154 24.49 -39.95 -3.45
C GLY A 154 25.27 -38.66 -3.20
N VAL A 155 24.74 -37.74 -2.38
CA VAL A 155 25.52 -36.62 -1.81
C VAL A 155 25.44 -36.68 -0.29
N ASP A 156 26.59 -36.48 0.36
CA ASP A 156 26.86 -36.65 1.79
C ASP A 156 26.00 -35.79 2.74
N GLU A 157 26.01 -36.19 4.01
CA GLU A 157 25.22 -35.72 5.18
C GLU A 157 25.35 -34.23 5.57
N ASN A 158 25.84 -33.35 4.68
CA ASN A 158 25.97 -31.92 4.95
C ASN A 158 25.06 -31.08 4.04
N ASP A 159 23.91 -30.68 4.60
CA ASP A 159 23.33 -29.35 4.40
C ASP A 159 23.20 -28.84 2.94
N SER A 160 22.66 -29.66 2.04
CA SER A 160 22.52 -29.30 0.62
C SER A 160 21.30 -28.42 0.30
N THR A 161 20.38 -28.21 1.24
CA THR A 161 19.26 -27.25 1.12
C THR A 161 19.41 -26.01 1.99
N SER A 162 20.45 -25.90 2.83
CA SER A 162 20.81 -24.73 3.68
C SER A 162 19.75 -24.18 4.66
N ASP A 163 18.57 -24.79 4.74
CA ASP A 163 17.54 -24.42 5.72
C ASP A 163 18.03 -24.76 7.13
N LYS A 164 18.57 -23.77 7.82
CA LYS A 164 19.07 -23.88 9.19
C LYS A 164 17.93 -24.28 10.13
N PHE A 165 18.04 -25.45 10.74
CA PHE A 165 17.07 -25.91 11.73
C PHE A 165 17.16 -25.03 13.01
N PRO A 166 16.03 -24.70 13.66
CA PRO A 166 16.03 -23.86 14.87
C PRO A 166 16.86 -24.45 16.02
N SER A 167 17.57 -23.58 16.75
CA SER A 167 18.30 -23.95 17.97
C SER A 167 17.37 -24.10 19.19
N GLU A 168 17.90 -24.55 20.33
CA GLU A 168 17.14 -24.52 21.61
C GLU A 168 16.80 -23.10 22.05
N SER A 169 17.71 -22.16 21.80
CA SER A 169 17.51 -20.75 22.14
C SER A 169 16.49 -20.03 21.26
N ASN A 170 16.21 -20.54 20.05
CA ASN A 170 15.33 -19.91 19.06
C ASN A 170 14.28 -20.91 18.52
N PRO A 171 13.32 -21.36 19.33
CA PRO A 171 12.27 -22.28 18.88
C PRO A 171 11.39 -21.64 17.78
N PRO A 172 10.72 -22.48 16.96
CA PRO A 172 9.82 -22.00 15.94
C PRO A 172 8.65 -21.20 16.53
N VAL A 173 8.26 -20.14 15.80
CA VAL A 173 7.04 -19.38 16.08
C VAL A 173 5.82 -19.95 15.36
N SER A 174 6.04 -20.71 14.27
CA SER A 174 5.06 -21.54 13.59
C SER A 174 5.72 -22.82 13.08
N LEU A 175 4.96 -23.91 13.01
CA LEU A 175 5.39 -25.18 12.46
C LEU A 175 4.16 -25.99 12.03
N ASN A 176 3.99 -26.19 10.73
CA ASN A 176 2.78 -26.80 10.18
C ASN A 176 3.11 -27.93 9.20
N ALA A 177 2.41 -29.06 9.32
CA ALA A 177 2.47 -30.17 8.38
C ALA A 177 1.62 -29.86 7.13
N TYR A 178 2.08 -30.26 5.96
CA TYR A 178 1.34 -30.06 4.71
C TYR A 178 0.37 -31.23 4.50
N PHE A 179 -0.92 -31.00 4.76
CA PHE A 179 -1.93 -32.01 4.47
C PHE A 179 -2.28 -32.10 2.97
N GLY A 180 -2.83 -33.26 2.61
CA GLY A 180 -3.34 -33.54 1.28
C GLY A 180 -4.83 -33.23 1.11
N ALA A 181 -5.38 -33.68 -0.02
CA ALA A 181 -6.73 -33.43 -0.49
C ALA A 181 -7.83 -34.27 0.19
N ILE A 182 -7.47 -35.37 0.85
CA ILE A 182 -8.43 -36.35 1.38
C ILE A 182 -9.41 -35.73 2.42
N PRO A 183 -8.97 -34.93 3.41
CA PRO A 183 -9.89 -34.27 4.34
C PRO A 183 -10.85 -33.29 3.64
N ILE A 184 -10.40 -32.66 2.55
CA ILE A 184 -11.23 -31.73 1.75
C ILE A 184 -12.31 -32.51 0.99
N ALA A 185 -11.94 -33.61 0.33
CA ALA A 185 -12.90 -34.49 -0.35
C ALA A 185 -13.94 -35.05 0.63
N GLN A 186 -13.52 -35.44 1.82
CA GLN A 186 -14.42 -35.92 2.87
C GLN A 186 -15.38 -34.83 3.36
N ALA A 187 -14.92 -33.59 3.52
CA ALA A 187 -15.78 -32.45 3.84
C ALA A 187 -16.85 -32.22 2.77
N LEU A 188 -16.49 -32.32 1.49
CA LEU A 188 -17.42 -32.22 0.36
C LEU A 188 -18.44 -33.37 0.36
N ASN A 189 -18.00 -34.61 0.63
CA ASN A 189 -18.90 -35.77 0.78
C ASN A 189 -19.95 -35.57 1.88
N GLU A 190 -19.65 -34.77 2.91
CA GLU A 190 -20.57 -34.41 3.99
C GLU A 190 -21.43 -33.16 3.69
N GLY A 191 -21.33 -32.66 2.46
CA GLY A 191 -22.12 -31.55 1.95
C GLY A 191 -21.63 -30.17 2.40
N ALA A 192 -20.32 -30.00 2.65
CA ALA A 192 -19.75 -28.68 2.89
C ALA A 192 -19.77 -27.81 1.62
N ASN A 193 -20.16 -26.55 1.76
CA ASN A 193 -20.13 -25.54 0.70
C ASN A 193 -18.90 -24.63 0.82
N ILE A 194 -18.45 -24.36 2.05
CA ILE A 194 -17.26 -23.57 2.34
C ILE A 194 -16.32 -24.42 3.18
N ILE A 195 -15.09 -24.61 2.70
CA ILE A 195 -14.06 -25.37 3.40
C ILE A 195 -12.88 -24.46 3.66
N VAL A 196 -12.54 -24.29 4.94
CA VAL A 196 -11.34 -23.58 5.37
C VAL A 196 -10.32 -24.58 5.92
N THR A 197 -9.07 -24.46 5.50
CA THR A 197 -8.00 -25.35 5.97
C THR A 197 -6.92 -24.55 6.70
N GLY A 198 -6.14 -25.25 7.52
CA GLY A 198 -4.79 -24.82 7.89
C GLY A 198 -3.83 -25.06 6.72
N ARG A 199 -2.60 -25.49 7.00
CA ARG A 199 -1.66 -25.81 5.93
C ARG A 199 -2.04 -27.11 5.20
N VAL A 200 -2.28 -26.96 3.91
CA VAL A 200 -2.33 -28.04 2.91
C VAL A 200 -1.25 -27.78 1.86
N VAL A 201 -0.94 -28.76 1.03
CA VAL A 201 -0.27 -28.46 -0.25
C VAL A 201 -1.21 -27.65 -1.12
N ASP A 202 -0.66 -26.73 -1.88
CA ASP A 202 -1.42 -25.70 -2.60
C ASP A 202 -2.35 -26.36 -3.64
N SER A 203 -1.88 -27.41 -4.32
CA SER A 203 -2.71 -28.23 -5.22
C SER A 203 -3.86 -29.01 -4.56
N ALA A 204 -3.87 -29.21 -3.24
CA ALA A 204 -4.91 -30.01 -2.56
C ALA A 204 -6.30 -29.38 -2.65
N VAL A 205 -6.38 -28.04 -2.71
CA VAL A 205 -7.67 -27.33 -2.84
C VAL A 205 -8.34 -27.60 -4.18
N VAL A 206 -7.58 -28.05 -5.19
CA VAL A 206 -8.09 -28.49 -6.50
C VAL A 206 -8.32 -29.99 -6.52
N VAL A 207 -7.40 -30.79 -5.99
CA VAL A 207 -7.53 -32.27 -5.98
C VAL A 207 -8.72 -32.73 -5.12
N GLY A 208 -9.02 -32.06 -4.01
CA GLY A 208 -10.13 -32.42 -3.11
C GLY A 208 -11.49 -32.47 -3.82
N PRO A 209 -11.89 -31.39 -4.53
CA PRO A 209 -13.03 -31.39 -5.45
C PRO A 209 -13.04 -32.54 -6.45
N LEU A 210 -11.91 -32.84 -7.08
CA LEU A 210 -11.85 -33.86 -8.12
C LEU A 210 -12.02 -35.27 -7.58
N ILE A 211 -11.46 -35.56 -6.39
CA ILE A 211 -11.72 -36.81 -5.67
C ILE A 211 -13.22 -36.96 -5.36
N HIS A 212 -13.86 -35.88 -4.88
CA HIS A 212 -15.28 -35.87 -4.57
C HIS A 212 -16.16 -36.09 -5.80
N GLU A 213 -15.96 -35.31 -6.85
CA GLU A 213 -16.83 -35.28 -8.03
C GLU A 213 -16.65 -36.53 -8.91
N PHE A 214 -15.44 -37.07 -9.01
CA PHE A 214 -15.15 -38.24 -9.86
C PHE A 214 -15.04 -39.56 -9.09
N GLY A 215 -15.09 -39.53 -7.75
CA GLY A 215 -15.00 -40.73 -6.92
C GLY A 215 -13.65 -41.45 -7.03
N TRP A 216 -12.56 -40.73 -7.34
CA TRP A 216 -11.22 -41.31 -7.43
C TRP A 216 -10.80 -41.95 -6.10
N ASP A 217 -10.28 -43.17 -6.15
CA ASP A 217 -9.77 -43.92 -4.99
C ASP A 217 -8.33 -43.47 -4.70
N PRO A 218 -8.07 -42.74 -3.58
CA PRO A 218 -6.74 -42.21 -3.28
C PRO A 218 -5.68 -43.30 -3.04
N SER A 219 -6.09 -44.57 -2.92
CA SER A 219 -5.18 -45.70 -2.75
C SER A 219 -4.75 -46.36 -4.06
N LYS A 220 -5.38 -46.01 -5.20
CA LYS A 220 -5.16 -46.67 -6.50
C LYS A 220 -5.02 -45.72 -7.68
N ASP A 221 -5.78 -44.63 -7.70
CA ASP A 221 -5.93 -43.76 -8.88
C ASP A 221 -4.83 -42.69 -8.96
N PHE A 222 -3.56 -43.12 -8.81
CA PHE A 222 -2.42 -42.20 -8.69
C PHE A 222 -2.24 -41.32 -9.92
N ASP A 223 -2.48 -41.82 -11.13
CA ASP A 223 -2.37 -41.01 -12.35
C ASP A 223 -3.40 -39.87 -12.36
N GLN A 224 -4.61 -40.11 -11.87
CA GLN A 224 -5.66 -39.10 -11.75
C GLN A 224 -5.31 -38.08 -10.66
N LEU A 225 -4.85 -38.54 -9.49
CA LEU A 225 -4.37 -37.65 -8.43
C LEU A 225 -3.21 -36.77 -8.91
N ALA A 226 -2.25 -37.35 -9.63
CA ALA A 226 -1.11 -36.63 -10.21
C ALA A 226 -1.56 -35.57 -11.21
N ALA A 227 -2.52 -35.90 -12.08
CA ALA A 227 -3.06 -34.95 -13.04
C ALA A 227 -3.87 -33.83 -12.37
N GLY A 228 -4.66 -34.15 -11.34
CA GLY A 228 -5.33 -33.16 -10.50
C GLY A 228 -4.35 -32.26 -9.74
N SER A 229 -3.25 -32.83 -9.23
CA SER A 229 -2.19 -32.07 -8.57
C SER A 229 -1.51 -31.12 -9.53
N LEU A 230 -1.25 -31.56 -10.76
CA LEU A 230 -0.73 -30.70 -11.82
C LEU A 230 -1.73 -29.60 -12.22
N ALA A 231 -3.03 -29.91 -12.28
CA ALA A 231 -4.05 -28.90 -12.54
C ALA A 231 -4.04 -27.81 -11.46
N GLY A 232 -3.94 -28.20 -10.18
CA GLY A 232 -3.75 -27.28 -9.06
C GLY A 232 -2.50 -26.43 -9.19
N HIS A 233 -1.35 -27.07 -9.43
CA HIS A 233 -0.04 -26.43 -9.65
C HIS A 233 -0.07 -25.36 -10.78
N ILE A 234 -0.88 -25.60 -11.81
CA ILE A 234 -0.96 -24.69 -12.95
C ILE A 234 -1.84 -23.48 -12.68
N ILE A 235 -2.89 -23.58 -11.86
CA ILE A 235 -3.81 -22.45 -11.61
C ILE A 235 -3.57 -21.76 -10.27
N GLU A 236 -2.76 -22.33 -9.39
CA GLU A 236 -2.23 -21.61 -8.24
C GLU A 236 -1.33 -20.43 -8.69
N CYS A 237 -0.96 -19.58 -7.73
CA CYS A 237 -0.17 -18.39 -8.00
C CYS A 237 -0.84 -17.31 -8.91
N GLY A 238 -2.18 -17.26 -8.93
CA GLY A 238 -2.95 -16.15 -9.50
C GLY A 238 -2.91 -16.10 -11.03
N CYS A 239 -2.62 -14.94 -11.62
CA CYS A 239 -2.69 -14.76 -13.08
C CYS A 239 -1.49 -15.34 -13.86
N GLN A 240 -0.58 -16.12 -13.25
CA GLN A 240 0.68 -16.54 -13.89
C GLN A 240 0.45 -17.37 -15.17
N THR A 241 -0.40 -18.39 -15.10
CA THR A 241 -0.77 -19.23 -16.25
C THR A 241 -1.58 -18.48 -17.33
N THR A 242 -2.09 -17.29 -17.00
CA THR A 242 -2.83 -16.40 -17.92
C THR A 242 -1.99 -15.22 -18.43
N GLY A 243 -0.66 -15.25 -18.23
CA GLY A 243 0.29 -14.26 -18.75
C GLY A 243 0.96 -13.38 -17.68
N GLY A 244 0.71 -13.62 -16.39
CA GLY A 244 1.42 -12.94 -15.29
C GLY A 244 2.85 -13.46 -15.14
N ASN A 245 3.82 -12.55 -15.01
CA ASN A 245 5.25 -12.88 -14.92
C ASN A 245 5.74 -13.78 -16.10
N PHE A 246 5.13 -13.65 -17.27
CA PHE A 246 5.43 -14.46 -18.46
C PHE A 246 6.65 -13.92 -19.23
N THR A 247 7.48 -14.78 -19.84
CA THR A 247 8.67 -14.36 -20.63
C THR A 247 8.31 -13.29 -21.66
N ASP A 248 7.26 -13.52 -22.46
CA ASP A 248 6.79 -12.55 -23.46
C ASP A 248 5.71 -11.63 -22.86
N TRP A 249 6.01 -11.04 -21.70
CA TRP A 249 5.11 -10.23 -20.87
C TRP A 249 4.30 -9.18 -21.66
N ALA A 250 4.89 -8.59 -22.70
CA ALA A 250 4.23 -7.57 -23.52
C ALA A 250 2.98 -8.11 -24.24
N LEU A 251 2.95 -9.40 -24.61
CA LEU A 251 1.78 -10.02 -25.20
C LEU A 251 0.60 -10.05 -24.22
N ALA A 252 0.87 -10.29 -22.93
CA ALA A 252 -0.12 -10.27 -21.86
C ALA A 252 -0.52 -8.83 -21.49
N ALA A 253 0.47 -7.97 -21.25
CA ALA A 253 0.29 -6.57 -20.86
C ALA A 253 -0.57 -5.79 -21.86
N PHE A 254 -0.41 -6.07 -23.15
CA PHE A 254 -1.09 -5.38 -24.23
C PHE A 254 -2.17 -6.20 -24.94
N SER A 255 -2.57 -7.35 -24.38
CA SER A 255 -3.66 -8.17 -24.88
C SER A 255 -5.00 -7.40 -24.98
N GLU A 256 -5.96 -7.98 -25.69
CA GLU A 256 -7.32 -7.45 -25.84
C GLU A 256 -8.02 -7.30 -24.48
N ASN A 257 -9.11 -6.54 -24.42
CA ASN A 257 -9.95 -6.36 -23.22
C ASN A 257 -9.23 -5.82 -21.97
N GLY A 258 -8.18 -5.01 -22.14
CA GLY A 258 -7.56 -4.23 -21.06
C GLY A 258 -6.24 -4.77 -20.52
N GLY A 259 -5.72 -5.89 -21.05
CA GLY A 259 -4.38 -6.39 -20.67
C GLY A 259 -4.22 -6.57 -19.16
N TYR A 260 -3.12 -6.07 -18.60
CA TYR A 260 -2.85 -6.15 -17.16
C TYR A 260 -3.90 -5.47 -16.27
N ALA A 261 -4.59 -4.44 -16.75
CA ALA A 261 -5.61 -3.76 -15.96
C ALA A 261 -6.89 -4.58 -15.76
N ASN A 262 -7.10 -5.63 -16.57
CA ASN A 262 -8.29 -6.48 -16.52
C ASN A 262 -7.91 -7.95 -16.76
N MET A 263 -6.82 -8.42 -16.16
CA MET A 263 -6.37 -9.81 -16.33
C MET A 263 -7.47 -10.80 -15.96
N GLY A 264 -7.65 -11.82 -16.80
CA GLY A 264 -8.55 -12.93 -16.51
C GLY A 264 -7.87 -13.94 -15.60
N TYR A 265 -8.46 -14.22 -14.45
CA TYR A 265 -7.96 -15.26 -13.53
C TYR A 265 -8.19 -16.68 -14.11
N PRO A 266 -7.33 -17.65 -13.76
CA PRO A 266 -7.35 -18.96 -14.41
C PRO A 266 -8.52 -19.85 -13.96
N ILE A 267 -8.95 -20.69 -14.89
CA ILE A 267 -9.93 -21.76 -14.70
C ILE A 267 -9.34 -23.05 -15.28
N VAL A 268 -9.45 -24.16 -14.55
CA VAL A 268 -9.29 -25.50 -15.13
C VAL A 268 -10.65 -26.16 -15.35
N GLU A 269 -10.77 -26.88 -16.46
CA GLU A 269 -11.85 -27.80 -16.78
C GLU A 269 -11.28 -29.22 -16.72
N CYS A 270 -11.53 -29.92 -15.62
CA CYS A 270 -10.99 -31.25 -15.37
C CYS A 270 -11.95 -32.34 -15.80
N PHE A 271 -11.43 -33.43 -16.36
CA PHE A 271 -12.21 -34.59 -16.81
C PHE A 271 -11.90 -35.83 -15.95
N PRO A 272 -12.81 -36.83 -15.89
CA PRO A 272 -12.64 -38.01 -15.03
C PRO A 272 -11.37 -38.83 -15.28
N GLY A 273 -10.83 -38.79 -16.50
CA GLY A 273 -9.61 -39.52 -16.88
C GLY A 273 -8.30 -38.89 -16.37
N GLY A 274 -8.37 -37.66 -15.85
CA GLY A 274 -7.22 -36.88 -15.39
C GLY A 274 -6.75 -35.83 -16.39
N GLU A 275 -7.13 -35.89 -17.67
CA GLU A 275 -6.88 -34.78 -18.59
C GLU A 275 -7.66 -33.52 -18.19
N PHE A 276 -7.10 -32.34 -18.49
CA PHE A 276 -7.78 -31.07 -18.20
C PHE A 276 -7.45 -29.99 -19.23
N VAL A 277 -8.27 -28.94 -19.24
CA VAL A 277 -8.09 -27.75 -20.08
C VAL A 277 -7.95 -26.51 -19.21
N VAL A 278 -6.89 -25.74 -19.43
CA VAL A 278 -6.69 -24.42 -18.81
C VAL A 278 -7.35 -23.36 -19.68
N THR A 279 -8.09 -22.45 -19.07
CA THR A 279 -8.76 -21.32 -19.73
C THR A 279 -8.86 -20.12 -18.78
N LYS A 280 -9.43 -19.02 -19.26
CA LYS A 280 -9.79 -17.84 -18.45
C LYS A 280 -11.19 -17.30 -18.85
N PRO A 281 -11.84 -16.46 -18.03
CA PRO A 281 -13.10 -15.83 -18.40
C PRO A 281 -13.02 -15.04 -19.70
N LYS A 282 -14.10 -15.05 -20.48
CA LYS A 282 -14.19 -14.25 -21.72
C LYS A 282 -14.20 -12.75 -21.39
N LYS A 283 -13.80 -11.92 -22.36
CA LYS A 283 -13.77 -10.44 -22.24
C LYS A 283 -12.84 -9.92 -21.13
N THR A 284 -11.82 -10.70 -20.79
CA THR A 284 -10.72 -10.29 -19.89
C THR A 284 -9.42 -10.17 -20.68
N GLY A 285 -8.45 -9.44 -20.14
CA GLY A 285 -7.06 -9.39 -20.57
C GLY A 285 -6.28 -10.66 -20.20
N GLY A 286 -4.99 -10.68 -20.54
CA GLY A 286 -4.15 -11.86 -20.47
C GLY A 286 -4.35 -12.81 -21.66
N LEU A 287 -3.64 -13.93 -21.65
CA LEU A 287 -3.70 -14.98 -22.65
C LEU A 287 -3.41 -16.35 -22.04
N VAL A 288 -4.04 -17.40 -22.56
CA VAL A 288 -3.72 -18.79 -22.17
C VAL A 288 -3.16 -19.54 -23.38
N THR A 289 -1.87 -19.84 -23.31
CA THR A 289 -1.11 -20.52 -24.37
C THR A 289 -0.25 -21.64 -23.81
N THR A 290 0.24 -22.54 -24.66
CA THR A 290 1.19 -23.58 -24.23
C THR A 290 2.42 -22.98 -23.53
N ALA A 291 2.83 -21.77 -23.93
CA ALA A 291 3.90 -21.02 -23.30
C ALA A 291 3.56 -20.58 -21.85
N THR A 292 2.42 -19.91 -21.64
CA THR A 292 2.04 -19.42 -20.30
C THR A 292 1.76 -20.58 -19.33
N VAL A 293 1.13 -21.65 -19.82
CA VAL A 293 0.86 -22.86 -19.04
C VAL A 293 2.14 -23.64 -18.76
N GLY A 294 3.04 -23.75 -19.74
CA GLY A 294 4.29 -24.49 -19.60
C GLY A 294 5.30 -23.80 -18.68
N GLU A 295 5.38 -22.47 -18.71
CA GLU A 295 6.17 -21.73 -17.72
C GLU A 295 5.66 -21.99 -16.30
N GLN A 296 4.35 -21.89 -16.08
CA GLN A 296 3.79 -22.14 -14.75
C GLN A 296 3.99 -23.60 -14.31
N MET A 297 3.86 -24.57 -15.21
CA MET A 297 4.17 -25.97 -14.93
C MET A 297 5.61 -26.17 -14.43
N LEU A 298 6.57 -25.38 -14.93
CA LEU A 298 7.97 -25.47 -14.52
C LEU A 298 8.28 -24.66 -13.25
N TYR A 299 7.35 -23.88 -12.72
CA TYR A 299 7.56 -23.06 -11.51
C TYR A 299 7.74 -23.92 -10.25
N GLU A 300 8.75 -23.63 -9.42
CA GLU A 300 8.99 -24.29 -8.11
C GLU A 300 9.16 -25.82 -8.12
N ILE A 301 9.52 -26.38 -9.28
CA ILE A 301 9.78 -27.82 -9.39
C ILE A 301 11.24 -28.10 -9.11
N LEU A 302 11.50 -28.95 -8.11
CA LEU A 302 12.84 -29.50 -7.85
C LEU A 302 13.13 -30.67 -8.81
N ASP A 303 12.82 -31.90 -8.42
CA ASP A 303 12.92 -33.07 -9.31
C ASP A 303 11.57 -33.27 -10.05
N PRO A 304 11.48 -32.99 -11.36
CA PRO A 304 10.25 -33.17 -12.12
C PRO A 304 9.83 -34.64 -12.29
N GLY A 305 10.71 -35.61 -12.05
CA GLY A 305 10.37 -37.04 -12.06
C GLY A 305 9.85 -37.56 -10.73
N ALA A 306 10.00 -36.77 -9.67
CA ALA A 306 9.74 -37.13 -8.28
C ALA A 306 9.15 -35.95 -7.49
N TYR A 307 8.14 -35.26 -8.02
CA TYR A 307 7.51 -34.16 -7.30
C TYR A 307 6.63 -34.71 -6.16
N LEU A 308 7.15 -34.61 -4.93
CA LEU A 308 6.57 -35.24 -3.75
C LEU A 308 5.39 -34.42 -3.20
N LEU A 309 4.19 -34.99 -3.23
CA LEU A 309 2.99 -34.45 -2.58
C LEU A 309 2.44 -35.45 -1.54
N PRO A 310 1.61 -34.99 -0.59
CA PRO A 310 1.04 -35.86 0.44
C PRO A 310 0.23 -37.04 -0.11
N ASP A 311 -0.54 -36.83 -1.18
CA ASP A 311 -1.45 -37.85 -1.73
C ASP A 311 -0.81 -38.67 -2.86
N VAL A 312 0.20 -38.14 -3.55
CA VAL A 312 0.80 -38.75 -4.74
C VAL A 312 2.24 -38.25 -4.96
N VAL A 313 3.09 -39.06 -5.59
CA VAL A 313 4.33 -38.53 -6.21
C VAL A 313 4.09 -38.30 -7.70
N LEU A 314 4.21 -37.06 -8.14
CA LEU A 314 3.94 -36.60 -9.50
C LEU A 314 5.20 -36.65 -10.36
N ASP A 315 5.08 -37.24 -11.55
CA ASP A 315 6.07 -37.24 -12.61
C ASP A 315 5.57 -36.39 -13.79
N LEU A 316 6.30 -35.30 -14.05
CA LEU A 316 6.01 -34.28 -15.06
C LEU A 316 6.72 -34.54 -16.40
N ARG A 317 7.65 -35.49 -16.45
CA ARG A 317 8.62 -35.60 -17.57
C ARG A 317 7.97 -35.91 -18.91
N GLN A 318 6.77 -36.50 -18.89
CA GLN A 318 5.99 -36.89 -20.07
C GLN A 318 4.73 -36.03 -20.28
N VAL A 319 4.59 -34.93 -19.53
CA VAL A 319 3.45 -34.01 -19.69
C VAL A 319 3.50 -33.33 -21.05
N ARG A 320 2.34 -33.25 -21.72
CA ARG A 320 2.16 -32.63 -23.03
C ARG A 320 1.18 -31.48 -22.94
N LEU A 321 1.48 -30.41 -23.66
CA LEU A 321 0.67 -29.20 -23.76
C LEU A 321 0.19 -29.04 -25.21
N GLU A 322 -1.12 -28.91 -25.41
CA GLU A 322 -1.73 -28.79 -26.74
C GLU A 322 -2.64 -27.56 -26.79
N GLN A 323 -2.40 -26.64 -27.72
CA GLN A 323 -3.30 -25.52 -27.96
C GLN A 323 -4.55 -26.03 -28.70
N ILE A 324 -5.71 -26.00 -28.05
CA ILE A 324 -6.97 -26.54 -28.63
C ILE A 324 -7.99 -25.46 -28.99
N GLY A 325 -7.67 -24.20 -28.74
CA GLY A 325 -8.50 -23.04 -29.10
C GLY A 325 -7.89 -21.74 -28.58
N LYS A 326 -8.50 -20.59 -28.89
CA LYS A 326 -8.10 -19.30 -28.31
C LYS A 326 -8.25 -19.36 -26.79
N ASP A 327 -7.18 -19.02 -26.08
CA ASP A 327 -7.12 -19.05 -24.62
C ASP A 327 -7.47 -20.41 -23.99
N ARG A 328 -7.17 -21.53 -24.69
CA ARG A 328 -7.47 -22.88 -24.24
C ARG A 328 -6.33 -23.85 -24.53
N VAL A 329 -5.77 -24.42 -23.47
CA VAL A 329 -4.66 -25.37 -23.55
C VAL A 329 -5.06 -26.67 -22.86
N ARG A 330 -4.98 -27.78 -23.58
CA ARG A 330 -5.14 -29.12 -23.01
C ARG A 330 -3.81 -29.57 -22.41
N VAL A 331 -3.89 -30.15 -21.21
CA VAL A 331 -2.75 -30.74 -20.50
C VAL A 331 -3.03 -32.22 -20.27
N SER A 332 -2.03 -33.06 -20.51
CA SER A 332 -2.12 -34.53 -20.37
C SER A 332 -0.76 -35.15 -20.10
N GLY A 333 -0.71 -36.42 -19.71
CA GLY A 333 0.55 -37.18 -19.57
C GLY A 333 1.25 -37.10 -18.22
N ALA A 334 0.62 -36.45 -17.22
CA ALA A 334 1.05 -36.55 -15.83
C ALA A 334 0.94 -38.00 -15.34
N LYS A 335 1.96 -38.49 -14.62
CA LYS A 335 1.98 -39.84 -14.06
C LYS A 335 2.15 -39.80 -12.55
N GLY A 336 1.40 -40.66 -11.86
CA GLY A 336 1.39 -40.72 -10.41
C GLY A 336 1.99 -42.00 -9.87
N ARG A 337 2.64 -41.88 -8.71
CA ARG A 337 3.08 -43.02 -7.91
C ARG A 337 2.59 -42.87 -6.49
N LYS A 338 2.64 -43.99 -5.75
CA LYS A 338 2.29 -44.02 -4.33
C LYS A 338 3.03 -42.90 -3.58
N PRO A 339 2.35 -42.14 -2.69
CA PRO A 339 3.01 -41.10 -1.90
C PRO A 339 4.09 -41.69 -1.00
N THR A 340 4.91 -40.84 -0.36
CA THR A 340 5.90 -41.29 0.63
C THR A 340 5.29 -41.48 2.02
N ALA A 341 5.99 -42.16 2.93
CA ALA A 341 5.62 -42.31 4.34
C ALA A 341 5.92 -41.05 5.18
N MET A 342 6.52 -40.02 4.58
CA MET A 342 6.89 -38.77 5.22
C MET A 342 5.97 -37.64 4.77
N VAL A 343 5.79 -36.64 5.62
CA VAL A 343 5.14 -35.37 5.29
C VAL A 343 6.15 -34.24 5.44
N LYS A 344 6.12 -33.27 4.52
CA LYS A 344 6.78 -31.98 4.67
C LYS A 344 6.13 -31.18 5.81
N CYS A 345 6.97 -30.67 6.69
CA CYS A 345 6.62 -29.66 7.67
C CYS A 345 7.39 -28.38 7.36
N SER A 346 6.72 -27.24 7.37
CA SER A 346 7.36 -25.92 7.28
C SER A 346 7.23 -25.20 8.59
N GLY A 347 8.33 -24.62 9.06
CA GLY A 347 8.31 -23.74 10.21
C GLY A 347 9.00 -22.41 9.95
N VAL A 348 8.69 -21.45 10.80
CA VAL A 348 9.33 -20.13 10.84
C VAL A 348 9.87 -19.91 12.24
N TYR A 349 11.09 -19.39 12.36
CA TYR A 349 11.68 -18.96 13.63
C TYR A 349 12.32 -17.58 13.47
N VAL A 350 12.74 -16.96 14.56
CA VAL A 350 13.43 -15.65 14.55
C VAL A 350 14.94 -15.90 14.65
N ASP A 351 15.71 -15.43 13.68
CA ASP A 351 17.19 -15.49 13.69
C ASP A 351 17.81 -14.09 13.62
N GLY A 352 17.83 -13.42 14.77
CA GLY A 352 18.34 -12.05 14.90
C GLY A 352 17.39 -11.01 14.29
N TYR A 353 17.97 -9.90 13.83
CA TYR A 353 17.24 -8.75 13.29
C TYR A 353 17.83 -8.32 11.95
N LYS A 354 17.00 -7.67 11.13
CA LYS A 354 17.39 -7.10 9.85
C LYS A 354 16.91 -5.67 9.67
N LEU A 355 17.60 -4.92 8.83
CA LEU A 355 17.25 -3.58 8.40
C LEU A 355 17.50 -3.41 6.89
N SER A 356 16.67 -2.61 6.21
CA SER A 356 16.81 -2.24 4.80
C SER A 356 16.61 -0.73 4.63
N GLY A 357 17.46 -0.04 3.87
CA GLY A 357 17.35 1.39 3.54
C GLY A 357 17.85 1.68 2.12
N GLU A 358 17.58 2.88 1.58
CA GLU A 358 17.87 3.22 0.17
C GLU A 358 18.76 4.46 0.02
N MET A 359 19.85 4.43 -0.77
CA MET A 359 20.83 5.55 -0.96
C MET A 359 21.69 5.46 -2.27
N ALA A 360 22.99 5.83 -2.25
CA ALA A 360 23.97 5.69 -3.35
C ALA A 360 25.21 4.88 -2.90
N LYS A 361 25.98 4.24 -3.80
CA LYS A 361 27.04 3.24 -3.46
C LYS A 361 28.13 3.74 -2.51
N ALA A 362 28.82 4.82 -2.86
CA ALA A 362 29.92 5.36 -2.05
C ALA A 362 29.44 5.79 -0.66
N VAL A 363 28.23 6.33 -0.62
CA VAL A 363 27.52 6.74 0.60
C VAL A 363 27.17 5.52 1.46
N ALA A 364 26.62 4.46 0.87
CA ALA A 364 26.30 3.21 1.55
C ALA A 364 27.54 2.61 2.23
N GLN A 365 28.66 2.56 1.49
CA GLN A 365 29.91 2.03 2.02
C GLN A 365 30.45 2.89 3.16
N ALA A 366 30.36 4.22 3.03
CA ALA A 366 30.76 5.15 4.10
C ALA A 366 29.89 4.98 5.35
N ILE A 367 28.58 4.83 5.19
CA ILE A 367 27.63 4.57 6.29
C ILE A 367 28.02 3.27 7.01
N VAL A 368 28.19 2.17 6.29
CA VAL A 368 28.56 0.88 6.89
C VAL A 368 29.89 0.98 7.62
N THR A 369 30.93 1.56 7.01
CA THR A 369 32.24 1.75 7.64
C THR A 369 32.15 2.60 8.91
N ARG A 370 31.38 3.69 8.86
CA ARG A 370 31.19 4.58 10.01
C ARG A 370 30.44 3.89 11.14
N THR A 371 29.38 3.14 10.83
CA THR A 371 28.64 2.38 11.83
C THR A 371 29.48 1.26 12.43
N ARG A 372 30.30 0.54 11.65
CA ARG A 372 31.28 -0.44 12.19
C ARG A 372 32.23 0.20 13.21
N GLY A 373 32.71 1.41 12.91
CA GLY A 373 33.51 2.19 13.86
C GLY A 373 32.75 2.51 15.16
N MET A 374 31.46 2.82 15.07
CA MET A 374 30.60 3.02 16.25
C MET A 374 30.40 1.74 17.04
N LEU A 375 30.07 0.62 16.39
CA LEU A 375 29.88 -0.68 17.05
C LEU A 375 31.12 -1.07 17.85
N LYS A 376 32.31 -0.93 17.24
CA LYS A 376 33.59 -1.16 17.93
C LYS A 376 33.78 -0.24 19.14
N ARG A 377 33.44 1.04 19.04
CA ARG A 377 33.52 2.02 20.15
C ARG A 377 32.56 1.70 21.29
N PHE A 378 31.39 1.14 20.98
CA PHE A 378 30.38 0.76 21.97
C PHE A 378 30.53 -0.69 22.47
N GLY A 379 31.59 -1.42 22.08
CA GLY A 379 31.82 -2.80 22.50
C GLY A 379 30.81 -3.81 21.94
N MET A 380 30.16 -3.48 20.82
CA MET A 380 29.19 -4.34 20.16
C MET A 380 29.87 -5.20 19.07
N PRO A 381 29.40 -6.44 18.81
CA PRO A 381 29.82 -7.22 17.66
C PRO A 381 29.59 -6.49 16.32
N ASP A 382 30.30 -6.91 15.27
CA ASP A 382 30.05 -6.41 13.90
C ASP A 382 28.75 -7.00 13.35
N PHE A 383 28.23 -6.41 12.26
CA PHE A 383 27.13 -6.97 11.48
C PHE A 383 27.43 -8.42 11.06
N ARG A 384 26.42 -9.29 11.14
CA ARG A 384 26.54 -10.67 10.65
C ARG A 384 26.70 -10.65 9.13
N ASP A 385 25.81 -9.92 8.45
CA ASP A 385 25.82 -9.75 7.00
C ASP A 385 25.47 -8.31 6.63
N VAL A 386 26.00 -7.85 5.50
CA VAL A 386 25.67 -6.56 4.88
C VAL A 386 25.56 -6.77 3.38
N ASN A 387 24.48 -6.27 2.77
CA ASN A 387 24.28 -6.28 1.32
C ASN A 387 24.02 -4.88 0.79
N ILE A 388 24.63 -4.53 -0.35
CA ILE A 388 24.51 -3.23 -1.03
C ILE A 388 24.24 -3.51 -2.50
N GLU A 389 23.01 -3.25 -2.94
CA GLU A 389 22.57 -3.44 -4.32
C GLU A 389 22.25 -2.10 -4.98
N ILE A 390 22.42 -1.96 -6.30
CA ILE A 390 22.13 -0.71 -7.02
C ILE A 390 21.17 -1.00 -8.18
N LEU A 391 19.95 -0.48 -8.08
CA LEU A 391 18.90 -0.63 -9.07
C LEU A 391 19.09 0.41 -10.17
N GLY A 392 18.91 -0.03 -11.41
CA GLY A 392 19.20 0.75 -12.61
C GLY A 392 20.60 0.52 -13.21
N THR A 393 21.46 -0.27 -12.56
CA THR A 393 22.80 -0.64 -13.06
C THR A 393 22.92 -2.11 -13.45
N GLU A 394 21.79 -2.83 -13.58
CA GLU A 394 21.77 -4.28 -13.78
C GLU A 394 22.56 -5.07 -12.71
N HIS A 395 22.57 -4.60 -11.44
CA HIS A 395 23.34 -5.23 -10.36
C HIS A 395 23.07 -6.73 -10.21
N THR A 396 21.82 -7.16 -10.38
CA THR A 396 21.44 -8.58 -10.30
C THR A 396 22.12 -9.45 -11.36
N TYR A 397 22.50 -8.89 -12.52
CA TYR A 397 23.18 -9.62 -13.60
C TYR A 397 24.66 -9.88 -13.34
N GLY A 398 25.25 -9.28 -12.29
CA GLY A 398 26.63 -9.54 -11.90
C GLY A 398 27.62 -9.36 -13.07
N PRO A 399 28.50 -10.34 -13.36
CA PRO A 399 29.43 -10.26 -14.49
C PRO A 399 28.77 -10.11 -15.87
N GLN A 400 27.48 -10.44 -16.00
CA GLN A 400 26.72 -10.35 -17.25
C GLN A 400 26.04 -8.98 -17.46
N ALA A 401 26.21 -8.05 -16.52
CA ALA A 401 25.59 -6.72 -16.59
C ALA A 401 26.07 -5.91 -17.80
N ARG A 402 25.12 -5.36 -18.56
CA ARG A 402 25.31 -4.48 -19.72
C ARG A 402 24.70 -3.11 -19.40
N HIS A 403 25.23 -2.47 -18.36
CA HIS A 403 24.74 -1.17 -17.91
C HIS A 403 24.91 -0.08 -18.99
N LYS A 404 23.93 0.82 -19.07
CA LYS A 404 24.00 2.06 -19.84
C LYS A 404 24.35 3.22 -18.90
N ASP A 405 24.62 4.39 -19.47
CA ASP A 405 24.78 5.65 -18.73
C ASP A 405 23.45 6.05 -18.06
N THR A 406 23.17 5.51 -16.89
CA THR A 406 21.99 5.83 -16.09
C THR A 406 22.29 7.02 -15.17
N ARG A 407 21.51 8.10 -15.28
CA ARG A 407 21.66 9.31 -14.44
C ARG A 407 21.05 9.16 -13.04
N GLU A 408 20.05 8.30 -12.88
CA GLU A 408 19.31 8.10 -11.64
C GLU A 408 19.30 6.62 -11.25
N VAL A 409 19.68 6.31 -10.01
CA VAL A 409 19.74 4.94 -9.48
C VAL A 409 19.17 4.90 -8.08
N VAL A 410 18.69 3.73 -7.65
CA VAL A 410 18.28 3.47 -6.26
C VAL A 410 19.24 2.45 -5.67
N MET A 411 20.08 2.81 -4.71
CA MET A 411 20.83 1.79 -3.95
C MET A 411 19.96 1.26 -2.83
N ARG A 412 20.08 -0.02 -2.52
CA ARG A 412 19.44 -0.68 -1.39
C ARG A 412 20.51 -1.28 -0.47
N LEU A 413 20.57 -0.80 0.78
CA LEU A 413 21.47 -1.24 1.84
C LEU A 413 20.69 -2.11 2.83
N CYS A 414 21.17 -3.32 3.08
CA CYS A 414 20.62 -4.22 4.09
C CYS A 414 21.71 -4.70 5.05
N ALA A 415 21.35 -4.94 6.31
CA ALA A 415 22.25 -5.55 7.28
C ALA A 415 21.49 -6.42 8.28
N THR A 416 22.20 -7.40 8.85
CA THR A 416 21.71 -8.29 9.92
C THR A 416 22.59 -8.20 11.17
N HIS A 417 21.97 -8.35 12.34
CA HIS A 417 22.67 -8.35 13.64
C HIS A 417 21.83 -9.08 14.71
N ASP A 418 22.49 -9.61 15.74
CA ASP A 418 21.86 -10.25 16.91
C ASP A 418 21.06 -9.27 17.78
N ASP A 419 21.64 -8.08 18.00
CA ASP A 419 21.06 -6.97 18.76
C ASP A 419 20.43 -5.93 17.81
N PRO A 420 19.12 -5.61 17.94
CA PRO A 420 18.47 -4.61 17.11
C PRO A 420 19.02 -3.20 17.33
N LYS A 421 19.65 -2.91 18.48
CA LYS A 421 20.28 -1.61 18.77
C LYS A 421 21.42 -1.30 17.80
N ALA A 422 22.18 -2.33 17.39
CA ALA A 422 23.26 -2.16 16.41
C ALA A 422 22.72 -1.68 15.06
N LEU A 423 21.55 -2.20 14.64
CA LEU A 423 20.88 -1.80 13.41
C LEU A 423 20.27 -0.40 13.53
N THR A 424 19.83 0.01 14.73
CA THR A 424 19.41 1.40 14.97
C THR A 424 20.53 2.39 14.72
N PHE A 425 21.78 2.08 15.09
CA PHE A 425 22.92 2.92 14.72
C PHE A 425 23.07 3.04 13.21
N LEU A 426 22.93 1.94 12.47
CA LEU A 426 22.94 1.98 10.99
C LEU A 426 21.81 2.87 10.45
N ALA A 427 20.59 2.73 10.99
CA ALA A 427 19.42 3.52 10.59
C ALA A 427 19.61 5.03 10.80
N MET A 428 20.25 5.41 11.91
CA MET A 428 20.52 6.80 12.25
C MET A 428 21.50 7.46 11.29
N GLU A 429 22.33 6.68 10.59
CA GLU A 429 23.29 7.16 9.60
C GLU A 429 22.71 7.37 8.20
N VAL A 430 21.52 6.81 7.93
CA VAL A 430 20.90 6.91 6.60
C VAL A 430 20.44 8.32 6.29
N ALA A 431 19.79 9.05 7.21
CA ALA A 431 19.28 10.40 6.92
C ALA A 431 20.37 11.51 6.86
N PRO A 432 21.35 11.57 7.78
CA PRO A 432 22.39 12.60 7.78
C PRO A 432 23.28 12.62 6.53
N SER A 433 23.37 11.51 5.82
CA SER A 433 24.09 11.40 4.55
C SER A 433 23.61 12.39 3.47
N GLY A 434 22.33 12.79 3.48
CA GLY A 434 21.76 13.76 2.55
C GLY A 434 22.30 15.18 2.75
N THR A 435 22.81 15.48 3.95
CA THR A 435 23.47 16.76 4.27
C THR A 435 24.99 16.65 4.37
N CYS A 436 25.52 15.46 4.66
CA CYS A 436 26.93 15.28 5.04
C CYS A 436 27.77 14.55 3.98
N MET A 437 27.17 14.09 2.87
CA MET A 437 27.87 13.28 1.86
C MET A 437 27.65 13.83 0.43
N ALA A 438 27.42 12.95 -0.55
CA ALA A 438 27.36 13.37 -1.96
C ALA A 438 26.12 14.22 -2.27
N PRO A 439 26.22 15.23 -3.16
CA PRO A 439 25.05 15.95 -3.67
C PRO A 439 24.19 15.05 -4.56
N GLY A 440 22.91 15.41 -4.75
CA GLY A 440 21.99 14.66 -5.61
C GLY A 440 21.33 13.45 -4.94
N ILE A 441 21.50 13.28 -3.62
CA ILE A 441 20.79 12.28 -2.82
C ILE A 441 19.37 12.79 -2.55
N THR A 442 18.37 12.02 -2.98
CA THR A 442 16.93 12.26 -2.73
C THR A 442 16.29 10.99 -2.17
N GLY A 443 14.99 11.01 -1.85
CA GLY A 443 14.25 9.84 -1.36
C GLY A 443 14.35 9.54 0.14
N ALA A 444 15.15 10.31 0.90
CA ALA A 444 15.27 10.17 2.36
C ALA A 444 14.02 10.62 3.18
N GLY A 445 12.91 10.97 2.50
CA GLY A 445 11.70 11.51 3.11
C GLY A 445 10.74 10.49 3.73
N ALA A 446 10.95 9.18 3.53
CA ALA A 446 10.07 8.11 4.04
C ALA A 446 10.29 7.76 5.53
N GLY A 447 11.20 8.45 6.22
CA GLY A 447 11.58 8.19 7.61
C GLY A 447 12.77 7.23 7.75
N ARG A 448 13.24 7.02 8.98
CA ARG A 448 14.37 6.12 9.26
C ARG A 448 13.92 4.65 9.14
N PRO A 449 14.73 3.80 8.49
CA PRO A 449 14.42 2.37 8.44
C PRO A 449 14.42 1.78 9.84
N ARG A 450 13.48 0.86 10.12
CA ARG A 450 13.34 0.22 11.45
C ARG A 450 13.96 -1.16 11.43
N ALA A 451 14.68 -1.50 12.49
CA ALA A 451 15.10 -2.87 12.73
C ALA A 451 13.86 -3.75 12.96
N ALA A 452 13.78 -4.87 12.25
CA ALA A 452 12.71 -5.84 12.39
C ALA A 452 13.28 -7.23 12.69
N PRO A 453 12.56 -8.10 13.43
CA PRO A 453 12.95 -9.49 13.58
C PRO A 453 13.19 -10.14 12.23
N ASN A 454 14.31 -10.86 12.09
CA ASN A 454 14.62 -11.59 10.89
C ASN A 454 13.94 -12.97 10.95
N LEU A 455 12.76 -13.06 10.35
CA LEU A 455 12.06 -14.33 10.21
C LEU A 455 12.86 -15.24 9.27
N THR A 456 13.07 -16.49 9.67
CA THR A 456 13.76 -17.51 8.88
C THR A 456 12.87 -18.73 8.74
N HIS A 457 12.74 -19.20 7.51
CA HIS A 457 12.01 -20.42 7.18
C HIS A 457 12.92 -21.64 7.32
N PHE A 458 12.35 -22.78 7.72
CA PHE A 458 12.98 -24.08 7.58
C PHE A 458 11.95 -25.12 7.16
N SER A 459 12.39 -26.07 6.33
CA SER A 459 11.64 -27.27 5.98
C SER A 459 12.21 -28.51 6.67
N SER A 460 11.32 -29.42 7.04
CA SER A 460 11.65 -30.72 7.62
C SER A 460 10.67 -31.79 7.19
N LEU A 461 10.99 -33.05 7.49
CA LEU A 461 10.14 -34.19 7.22
C LEU A 461 9.77 -34.89 8.53
N LEU A 462 8.52 -35.31 8.65
CA LEU A 462 8.03 -36.11 9.78
C LEU A 462 7.33 -37.38 9.25
N PRO A 463 7.39 -38.54 9.93
CA PRO A 463 6.55 -39.67 9.57
C PRO A 463 5.06 -39.32 9.63
N LYS A 464 4.31 -39.67 8.58
CA LYS A 464 2.86 -39.40 8.50
C LYS A 464 2.06 -40.02 9.65
N SER A 465 2.56 -41.12 10.24
CA SER A 465 1.93 -41.78 11.39
C SER A 465 1.89 -40.91 12.66
N LEU A 466 2.72 -39.85 12.73
CA LEU A 466 2.80 -38.94 13.87
C LEU A 466 1.95 -37.67 13.70
N VAL A 467 1.28 -37.50 12.55
CA VAL A 467 0.40 -36.34 12.29
C VAL A 467 -0.94 -36.83 11.75
N ARG A 468 -2.03 -36.28 12.27
CA ARG A 468 -3.38 -36.61 11.79
C ARG A 468 -4.15 -35.35 11.48
N ALA A 469 -4.70 -35.29 10.28
CA ALA A 469 -5.68 -34.28 9.93
C ALA A 469 -6.93 -34.45 10.80
N LYS A 470 -7.60 -33.35 11.10
CA LYS A 470 -8.85 -33.31 11.85
C LYS A 470 -9.88 -32.54 11.04
N LEU A 471 -11.08 -33.09 10.95
CA LEU A 471 -12.19 -32.53 10.19
C LEU A 471 -13.35 -32.19 11.12
N THR A 472 -13.91 -31.00 10.93
CA THR A 472 -15.12 -30.51 11.61
C THR A 472 -16.09 -29.97 10.57
N VAL A 473 -17.30 -30.53 10.46
CA VAL A 473 -18.29 -30.16 9.43
C VAL A 473 -19.59 -29.71 10.08
N GLY A 474 -19.98 -28.45 9.86
CA GLY A 474 -21.12 -27.83 10.55
C GLY A 474 -21.00 -27.97 12.07
N SER A 475 -22.06 -28.46 12.72
CA SER A 475 -22.08 -28.74 14.16
C SER A 475 -21.52 -30.11 14.57
N THR A 476 -21.04 -30.92 13.62
CA THR A 476 -20.52 -32.26 13.90
C THR A 476 -19.22 -32.18 14.72
N PRO A 477 -19.02 -33.03 15.74
CA PRO A 477 -17.78 -33.07 16.50
C PRO A 477 -16.55 -33.28 15.62
N THR A 478 -15.45 -32.60 15.98
CA THR A 478 -14.15 -32.77 15.33
C THR A 478 -13.67 -34.22 15.43
N ARG A 479 -13.28 -34.81 14.30
CA ARG A 479 -12.74 -36.17 14.25
C ARG A 479 -11.47 -36.27 13.42
N ALA A 480 -10.64 -37.25 13.72
CA ALA A 480 -9.42 -37.50 12.96
C ALA A 480 -9.76 -38.10 11.59
N ILE A 481 -8.98 -37.70 10.58
CA ILE A 481 -9.00 -38.25 9.23
C ILE A 481 -7.66 -38.93 9.00
N ASP A 482 -7.70 -40.22 8.70
CA ASP A 482 -6.53 -40.97 8.29
C ASP A 482 -6.17 -40.64 6.84
N TRP A 483 -4.88 -40.70 6.56
CA TRP A 483 -4.32 -40.46 5.23
C TRP A 483 -3.34 -41.57 4.86
N PRO A 484 -3.15 -41.85 3.56
CA PRO A 484 -2.36 -42.97 3.08
C PRO A 484 -0.97 -42.96 3.69
N THR A 485 -0.69 -44.00 4.49
CA THR A 485 0.63 -44.30 5.02
C THR A 485 1.18 -45.50 4.25
N PRO A 486 2.03 -45.31 3.24
CA PRO A 486 2.71 -46.42 2.59
C PRO A 486 3.49 -47.23 3.62
N GLY A 487 3.37 -48.56 3.55
CA GLY A 487 4.31 -49.45 4.21
C GLY A 487 5.71 -49.34 3.59
N ASP A 488 6.69 -49.21 4.48
CA ASP A 488 8.17 -49.17 4.35
C ASP A 488 8.87 -48.22 3.37
N ASN A 489 9.90 -47.58 3.95
CA ASN A 489 10.77 -46.51 3.45
C ASN A 489 11.75 -47.01 2.37
N ALA A 490 11.27 -47.40 1.19
CA ALA A 490 12.18 -47.54 0.06
C ALA A 490 12.59 -46.15 -0.45
N SER A 491 13.90 -45.95 -0.64
CA SER A 491 14.46 -44.85 -1.42
C SER A 491 13.68 -44.68 -2.72
N PHE A 492 13.13 -43.49 -2.96
CA PHE A 492 12.39 -43.21 -4.18
C PHE A 492 13.38 -42.81 -5.28
N GLU A 493 13.78 -43.76 -6.11
CA GLU A 493 14.45 -43.45 -7.37
C GLU A 493 13.39 -43.29 -8.47
N PRO A 494 13.29 -42.11 -9.11
CA PRO A 494 12.42 -41.96 -10.27
C PRO A 494 12.90 -42.93 -11.36
N PRO A 495 11.99 -43.64 -12.06
CA PRO A 495 12.38 -44.58 -13.10
C PRO A 495 13.12 -43.84 -14.23
N SER A 496 14.03 -44.55 -14.90
CA SER A 496 14.72 -44.04 -16.07
C SER A 496 13.73 -43.59 -17.14
N ILE A 497 14.02 -42.48 -17.82
CA ILE A 497 13.18 -41.98 -18.91
C ILE A 497 13.40 -42.90 -20.12
N PRO A 498 12.37 -43.55 -20.67
CA PRO A 498 12.53 -44.31 -21.91
C PRO A 498 12.90 -43.36 -23.05
N GLY A 499 13.98 -43.65 -23.78
CA GLY A 499 14.27 -43.00 -25.07
C GLY A 499 15.04 -41.67 -25.02
N THR A 500 15.75 -41.33 -23.94
CA THR A 500 16.75 -40.23 -23.97
C THR A 500 18.02 -40.69 -24.69
N GLY A 501 17.91 -41.11 -25.95
CA GLY A 501 19.08 -41.22 -26.82
C GLY A 501 19.73 -39.86 -26.97
N GLU A 502 21.05 -39.82 -27.12
CA GLU A 502 21.71 -38.65 -27.69
C GLU A 502 21.19 -38.51 -29.13
N GLU A 503 20.23 -37.62 -29.38
CA GLU A 503 20.01 -37.10 -30.73
C GLU A 503 21.25 -36.27 -31.07
N VAL A 504 22.28 -36.95 -31.57
CA VAL A 504 23.47 -36.32 -32.11
C VAL A 504 23.04 -35.65 -33.40
N VAL A 505 23.28 -34.34 -33.51
CA VAL A 505 23.16 -33.64 -34.79
C VAL A 505 24.25 -34.21 -35.71
N THR A 506 23.88 -35.18 -36.55
CA THR A 506 24.81 -35.89 -37.46
C THR A 506 25.02 -35.15 -38.78
N GLU A 507 24.17 -34.18 -39.10
CA GLU A 507 24.29 -33.36 -40.31
C GLU A 507 25.15 -32.11 -40.08
N THR A 508 25.94 -31.74 -41.08
CA THR A 508 26.76 -30.52 -41.09
C THR A 508 25.85 -29.29 -41.31
N VAL A 509 24.99 -29.00 -40.34
CA VAL A 509 24.09 -27.83 -40.37
C VAL A 509 24.90 -26.58 -40.06
N LYS A 510 24.79 -25.57 -40.93
CA LYS A 510 25.39 -24.26 -40.66
C LYS A 510 24.68 -23.62 -39.47
N THR A 511 25.44 -23.31 -38.41
CA THR A 511 24.92 -22.70 -37.19
C THR A 511 25.34 -21.23 -37.03
N GLU A 512 24.62 -20.51 -36.18
CA GLU A 512 24.97 -19.19 -35.66
C GLU A 512 24.75 -19.12 -34.14
N LYS A 513 25.35 -18.13 -33.48
CA LYS A 513 25.12 -17.86 -32.07
C LYS A 513 23.82 -17.07 -31.90
N VAL A 514 22.89 -17.64 -31.14
CA VAL A 514 21.57 -17.06 -30.87
C VAL A 514 21.37 -16.91 -29.37
N LYS A 515 20.77 -15.79 -28.95
CA LYS A 515 20.36 -15.58 -27.55
C LYS A 515 19.27 -16.58 -27.17
N LEU A 516 19.41 -17.22 -26.01
CA LEU A 516 18.50 -18.29 -25.60
C LEU A 516 17.03 -17.84 -25.52
N ILE A 517 16.77 -16.59 -25.13
CA ILE A 517 15.41 -16.01 -25.11
C ILE A 517 14.67 -16.06 -26.45
N GLU A 518 15.39 -16.09 -27.58
CA GLU A 518 14.80 -16.16 -28.91
C GLU A 518 14.33 -17.58 -29.27
N LEU A 519 14.83 -18.59 -28.57
CA LEU A 519 14.55 -20.01 -28.82
C LEU A 519 13.71 -20.65 -27.71
N ALA A 520 13.69 -20.05 -26.51
CA ALA A 520 13.08 -20.62 -25.33
C ALA A 520 12.23 -19.61 -24.52
N TYR A 521 11.26 -20.17 -23.80
CA TYR A 521 10.57 -19.58 -22.66
C TYR A 521 11.26 -20.00 -21.37
N GLY A 522 11.02 -19.30 -20.26
CA GLY A 522 11.60 -19.73 -18.99
C GLY A 522 10.88 -19.22 -17.76
N ARG A 523 11.00 -20.00 -16.69
CA ARG A 523 10.40 -19.72 -15.39
C ARG A 523 11.34 -20.06 -14.26
N SER A 524 11.30 -19.29 -13.19
CA SER A 524 12.04 -19.62 -11.97
C SER A 524 11.22 -19.30 -10.71
N GLY A 525 11.52 -20.03 -9.64
CA GLY A 525 10.85 -19.90 -8.34
C GLY A 525 11.71 -20.44 -7.21
N ASP A 526 11.39 -20.04 -5.98
CA ASP A 526 12.12 -20.42 -4.78
C ASP A 526 11.60 -21.71 -4.13
N LYS A 527 12.50 -22.43 -3.46
CA LYS A 527 12.15 -23.52 -2.54
C LYS A 527 13.11 -23.49 -1.36
N GLY A 528 12.78 -22.69 -0.35
CA GLY A 528 13.73 -22.34 0.70
C GLY A 528 14.86 -21.49 0.13
N ASP A 529 16.12 -21.88 0.35
CA ASP A 529 17.28 -21.21 -0.26
C ASP A 529 17.69 -21.78 -1.63
N ALA A 530 16.98 -22.81 -2.13
CA ALA A 530 17.13 -23.27 -3.50
C ALA A 530 16.24 -22.46 -4.46
N CYS A 531 16.63 -22.38 -5.72
CA CYS A 531 15.83 -21.83 -6.79
C CYS A 531 15.84 -22.78 -7.98
N ASN A 532 14.70 -22.96 -8.63
CA ASN A 532 14.67 -23.70 -9.89
C ASN A 532 14.65 -22.73 -11.08
N VAL A 533 15.20 -23.15 -12.22
CA VAL A 533 15.12 -22.45 -13.52
C VAL A 533 14.66 -23.45 -14.57
N GLY A 534 13.39 -23.35 -14.97
CA GLY A 534 12.79 -24.06 -16.08
C GLY A 534 13.00 -23.34 -17.40
N ILE A 535 13.31 -24.09 -18.46
CA ILE A 535 13.55 -23.57 -19.82
C ILE A 535 12.78 -24.47 -20.79
N MET A 536 11.83 -23.90 -21.54
CA MET A 536 10.97 -24.63 -22.47
C MET A 536 11.21 -24.16 -23.90
N ALA A 537 11.38 -25.08 -24.84
CA ALA A 537 11.55 -24.75 -26.25
C ALA A 537 10.30 -24.04 -26.82
N ARG A 538 10.50 -22.98 -27.61
CA ARG A 538 9.40 -22.28 -28.31
C ARG A 538 8.79 -23.11 -29.43
N ASP A 539 9.63 -23.90 -30.09
CA ASP A 539 9.30 -24.75 -31.25
C ASP A 539 10.06 -26.07 -31.11
N PRO A 540 9.47 -27.22 -31.51
CA PRO A 540 10.17 -28.50 -31.47
C PRO A 540 11.53 -28.52 -32.16
N ARG A 541 11.72 -27.71 -33.22
CA ARG A 541 13.00 -27.57 -33.93
C ARG A 541 14.12 -26.99 -33.06
N CYS A 542 13.78 -26.26 -31.99
CA CYS A 542 14.76 -25.71 -31.04
C CYS A 542 15.26 -26.73 -30.03
N TRP A 543 14.52 -27.82 -29.81
CA TRP A 543 14.74 -28.72 -28.67
C TRP A 543 16.15 -29.31 -28.63
N VAL A 544 16.62 -29.89 -29.74
CA VAL A 544 17.95 -30.51 -29.82
C VAL A 544 19.08 -29.52 -29.53
N TRP A 545 18.92 -28.26 -29.95
CA TRP A 545 19.89 -27.18 -29.76
C TRP A 545 19.88 -26.64 -28.33
N ILE A 546 18.71 -26.49 -27.71
CA ILE A 546 18.60 -26.10 -26.30
C ILE A 546 19.14 -27.22 -25.40
N LYS A 547 18.76 -28.47 -25.68
CA LYS A 547 19.19 -29.66 -24.94
C LYS A 547 20.71 -29.82 -24.96
N SER A 548 21.37 -29.65 -26.11
CA SER A 548 22.83 -29.72 -26.21
C SER A 548 23.52 -28.44 -25.73
N GLY A 549 22.92 -27.28 -26.00
CA GLY A 549 23.53 -25.97 -25.82
C GLY A 549 23.44 -25.39 -24.41
N VAL A 550 22.47 -25.79 -23.59
CA VAL A 550 22.25 -25.26 -22.23
C VAL A 550 22.66 -26.30 -21.18
N THR A 551 23.92 -26.29 -20.78
CA THR A 551 24.50 -27.25 -19.82
C THR A 551 24.56 -26.68 -18.40
N GLU A 552 24.74 -27.54 -17.39
CA GLU A 552 24.96 -27.13 -16.00
C GLU A 552 26.14 -26.15 -15.88
N ASP A 553 27.25 -26.42 -16.57
CA ASP A 553 28.44 -25.56 -16.59
C ASP A 553 28.15 -24.16 -17.12
N LYS A 554 27.34 -24.03 -18.18
CA LYS A 554 26.97 -22.72 -18.74
C LYS A 554 26.04 -21.95 -17.81
N VAL A 555 25.07 -22.62 -17.20
CA VAL A 555 24.20 -22.00 -16.20
C VAL A 555 25.03 -21.58 -14.97
N LYS A 556 25.98 -22.40 -14.53
CA LYS A 556 26.92 -22.08 -13.44
C LYS A 556 27.81 -20.89 -13.78
N ALA A 557 28.33 -20.81 -15.00
CA ALA A 557 29.11 -19.66 -15.45
C ALA A 557 28.27 -18.38 -15.50
N CYS A 558 26.99 -18.48 -15.87
CA CYS A 558 26.06 -17.35 -15.93
C CYS A 558 25.61 -16.86 -14.54
N MET A 559 25.36 -17.78 -13.61
CA MET A 559 24.69 -17.51 -12.32
C MET A 559 25.63 -17.64 -11.12
N GLY A 560 26.91 -17.93 -11.33
CA GLY A 560 27.87 -18.26 -10.26
C GLY A 560 28.13 -17.14 -9.25
N HIS A 561 27.75 -15.89 -9.55
CA HIS A 561 27.80 -14.79 -8.57
C HIS A 561 26.66 -14.87 -7.54
N LEU A 562 25.60 -15.63 -7.81
CA LEU A 562 24.46 -15.83 -6.92
C LEU A 562 24.44 -17.23 -6.29
N VAL A 563 24.83 -18.24 -7.06
CA VAL A 563 24.72 -19.66 -6.68
C VAL A 563 25.96 -20.11 -5.91
N LYS A 564 25.80 -20.42 -4.63
CA LYS A 564 26.89 -20.93 -3.77
C LYS A 564 26.91 -22.45 -3.66
N GLY A 565 25.86 -23.13 -4.12
CA GLY A 565 25.73 -24.58 -4.08
C GLY A 565 25.89 -25.24 -5.45
N ASP A 566 25.23 -26.39 -5.59
CA ASP A 566 25.24 -27.21 -6.79
C ASP A 566 24.14 -26.80 -7.77
N ILE A 567 24.38 -27.11 -9.04
CA ILE A 567 23.38 -26.96 -10.11
C ILE A 567 23.13 -28.34 -10.70
N LYS A 568 21.88 -28.79 -10.67
CA LYS A 568 21.48 -30.07 -11.25
C LYS A 568 20.43 -29.87 -12.34
N ARG A 569 20.63 -30.51 -13.49
CA ARG A 569 19.74 -30.45 -14.65
C ARG A 569 18.86 -31.69 -14.74
N TYR A 570 17.61 -31.47 -15.12
CA TYR A 570 16.60 -32.48 -15.38
C TYR A 570 15.96 -32.25 -16.76
N GLU A 571 15.55 -33.32 -17.42
CA GLU A 571 14.89 -33.26 -18.74
C GLU A 571 13.41 -33.63 -18.64
N LEU A 572 12.56 -32.87 -19.32
CA LEU A 572 11.13 -33.12 -19.47
C LEU A 572 10.81 -33.22 -20.98
N PRO A 573 11.07 -34.38 -21.62
CA PRO A 573 10.91 -34.52 -23.06
C PRO A 573 9.44 -34.36 -23.53
N GLY A 574 8.45 -34.63 -22.69
CA GLY A 574 7.03 -34.46 -23.06
C GLY A 574 6.68 -33.00 -23.41
N SER A 575 7.29 -32.04 -22.71
CA SER A 575 7.10 -30.61 -22.89
C SER A 575 8.30 -29.92 -23.54
N LEU A 576 9.29 -30.68 -24.01
CA LEU A 576 10.53 -30.17 -24.62
C LEU A 576 11.22 -29.13 -23.73
N SER A 577 11.36 -29.47 -22.45
CA SER A 577 11.85 -28.56 -21.41
C SER A 577 13.04 -29.13 -20.64
N LEU A 578 13.84 -28.22 -20.08
CA LEU A 578 14.87 -28.47 -19.09
C LEU A 578 14.46 -27.83 -17.77
N ASN A 579 14.83 -28.44 -16.65
CA ASN A 579 14.72 -27.82 -15.33
C ASN A 579 16.07 -27.87 -14.63
N PHE A 580 16.54 -26.74 -14.14
CA PHE A 580 17.77 -26.63 -13.35
C PHE A 580 17.39 -26.36 -11.90
N VAL A 581 18.01 -27.06 -10.96
CA VAL A 581 17.88 -26.79 -9.53
C VAL A 581 19.20 -26.22 -9.03
N LEU A 582 19.17 -24.99 -8.54
CA LEU A 582 20.31 -24.22 -8.08
C LEU A 582 20.22 -24.15 -6.55
N THR A 583 21.11 -24.85 -5.83
CA THR A 583 21.11 -24.85 -4.36
C THR A 583 21.91 -23.68 -3.80
N LYS A 584 21.52 -23.17 -2.62
CA LYS A 584 22.13 -22.00 -1.95
C LYS A 584 22.21 -20.78 -2.87
N ALA A 585 21.11 -20.47 -3.55
CA ALA A 585 21.06 -19.50 -4.63
C ALA A 585 20.35 -18.18 -4.26
N LEU A 586 19.67 -18.13 -3.11
CA LEU A 586 18.84 -17.00 -2.71
C LEU A 586 19.36 -16.25 -1.48
N GLY A 587 20.41 -16.73 -0.81
CA GLY A 587 21.00 -16.05 0.34
C GLY A 587 20.20 -16.25 1.64
N GLY A 588 19.65 -17.44 1.84
CA GLY A 588 18.80 -17.82 2.97
C GLY A 588 17.30 -17.88 2.66
N GLY A 589 16.92 -17.80 1.38
CA GLY A 589 15.52 -17.87 0.92
C GLY A 589 14.69 -16.60 1.14
N GLY A 590 13.43 -16.61 0.68
CA GLY A 590 12.57 -15.42 0.57
C GLY A 590 12.44 -14.54 1.82
N LEU A 591 12.46 -15.16 3.01
CA LEU A 591 12.33 -14.47 4.29
C LEU A 591 13.65 -13.89 4.83
N SER A 592 14.77 -14.59 4.67
CA SER A 592 16.07 -14.20 5.27
C SER A 592 16.99 -13.48 4.30
N SER A 593 16.77 -13.63 2.99
CA SER A 593 17.61 -13.06 1.96
C SER A 593 17.74 -11.54 2.07
N LEU A 594 18.98 -11.07 1.89
CA LEU A 594 19.28 -9.65 1.74
C LEU A 594 19.23 -9.20 0.29
N ASN A 595 19.15 -10.11 -0.69
CA ASN A 595 19.05 -9.79 -2.11
C ASN A 595 17.74 -9.07 -2.43
N ILE A 596 17.66 -8.38 -3.56
CA ILE A 596 16.42 -7.74 -4.01
C ILE A 596 15.45 -8.78 -4.56
N ASP A 597 15.96 -9.66 -5.43
CA ASP A 597 15.22 -10.81 -5.89
C ASP A 597 15.40 -11.98 -4.91
N ARG A 598 14.61 -11.95 -3.85
CA ARG A 598 14.66 -12.95 -2.76
C ARG A 598 13.98 -14.27 -3.12
N GLN A 599 13.16 -14.27 -4.16
CA GLN A 599 12.33 -15.40 -4.59
C GLN A 599 12.79 -15.99 -5.93
N GLY A 600 13.91 -15.48 -6.49
CA GLY A 600 14.44 -15.92 -7.77
C GLY A 600 13.51 -15.68 -8.95
N LYS A 601 12.63 -14.68 -8.91
CA LYS A 601 11.64 -14.40 -9.97
C LYS A 601 12.28 -13.92 -11.27
N THR A 602 13.52 -13.43 -11.22
CA THR A 602 14.27 -12.90 -12.37
C THR A 602 15.28 -13.89 -12.94
N TYR A 603 15.57 -15.00 -12.25
CA TYR A 603 16.69 -15.88 -12.59
C TYR A 603 16.55 -16.54 -13.95
N ALA A 604 15.34 -17.00 -14.32
CA ALA A 604 15.10 -17.51 -15.66
C ALA A 604 15.36 -16.45 -16.73
N GLN A 605 14.88 -15.21 -16.52
CA GLN A 605 15.12 -14.11 -17.45
C GLN A 605 16.61 -13.79 -17.59
N MET A 606 17.37 -13.84 -16.49
CA MET A 606 18.81 -13.65 -16.52
C MET A 606 19.51 -14.72 -17.37
N VAL A 607 19.15 -16.00 -17.18
CA VAL A 607 19.70 -17.11 -17.97
C VAL A 607 19.33 -16.97 -19.45
N LEU A 608 18.06 -16.71 -19.76
CA LEU A 608 17.56 -16.56 -21.14
C LEU A 608 18.23 -15.40 -21.89
N THR A 609 18.46 -14.27 -21.23
CA THR A 609 19.00 -13.06 -21.87
C THR A 609 20.52 -12.99 -21.90
N SER A 610 21.20 -13.75 -21.04
CA SER A 610 22.66 -13.78 -20.96
C SER A 610 23.26 -14.86 -21.86
N LEU A 611 22.69 -16.07 -21.85
CA LEU A 611 23.25 -17.20 -22.60
C LEU A 611 23.06 -17.10 -24.11
N GLU A 612 24.08 -17.53 -24.83
CA GLU A 612 24.06 -17.78 -26.28
C GLU A 612 24.34 -19.25 -26.56
N ILE A 613 23.56 -19.83 -27.46
CA ILE A 613 23.74 -21.21 -27.92
C ILE A 613 23.85 -21.26 -29.44
N ASP A 614 24.46 -22.32 -29.96
CA ASP A 614 24.47 -22.56 -31.41
C ASP A 614 23.09 -23.07 -31.85
N ALA A 615 22.58 -22.51 -32.95
CA ALA A 615 21.34 -22.93 -33.58
C ALA A 615 21.45 -22.78 -35.12
N PRO A 616 20.60 -23.44 -35.93
CA PRO A 616 20.62 -23.32 -37.38
C PRO A 616 20.42 -21.88 -37.82
N VAL A 617 21.21 -21.45 -38.81
CA VAL A 617 21.11 -20.09 -39.36
C VAL A 617 19.67 -19.78 -39.80
N GLY A 618 19.12 -18.68 -39.30
CA GLY A 618 17.78 -18.20 -39.65
C GLY A 618 16.64 -18.77 -38.79
N LEU A 619 16.87 -19.80 -37.98
CA LEU A 619 15.80 -20.41 -37.14
C LEU A 619 15.15 -19.37 -36.21
N ALA A 620 15.97 -18.56 -35.53
CA ALA A 620 15.45 -17.52 -34.64
C ALA A 620 14.65 -16.43 -35.38
N ALA A 621 15.08 -16.09 -36.60
CA ALA A 621 14.40 -15.11 -37.45
C ALA A 621 13.04 -15.64 -37.95
N GLU A 622 12.97 -16.93 -38.32
CA GLU A 622 11.73 -17.60 -38.72
C GLU A 622 10.68 -17.64 -37.61
N LEU A 623 11.10 -17.84 -36.35
CA LEU A 623 10.20 -17.83 -35.19
C LEU A 623 9.57 -16.45 -34.93
N GLY A 624 10.16 -15.36 -35.47
CA GLY A 624 9.56 -14.04 -35.50
C GLY A 624 9.30 -13.39 -34.13
N VAL A 625 9.91 -13.91 -33.05
CA VAL A 625 9.62 -13.54 -31.64
C VAL A 625 9.78 -12.04 -31.42
N ASN A 626 10.92 -11.47 -31.82
CA ASN A 626 11.20 -10.04 -31.68
C ASN A 626 10.27 -9.19 -32.55
N LYS A 627 9.80 -9.70 -33.68
CA LYS A 627 8.94 -8.97 -34.61
C LYS A 627 7.51 -8.86 -34.09
N ALA A 628 6.90 -9.97 -33.65
CA ALA A 628 5.53 -9.97 -33.13
C ALA A 628 5.37 -9.17 -31.82
N VAL A 629 6.34 -9.31 -30.90
CA VAL A 629 6.36 -8.56 -29.63
C VAL A 629 6.60 -7.06 -29.89
N ALA A 630 7.57 -6.72 -30.75
CA ALA A 630 7.87 -5.32 -31.07
C ALA A 630 6.75 -4.66 -31.89
N GLU A 631 6.10 -5.37 -32.83
CA GLU A 631 5.00 -4.84 -33.63
C GLU A 631 3.79 -4.51 -32.76
N ARG A 632 3.42 -5.38 -31.81
CA ARG A 632 2.32 -5.08 -30.87
C ARG A 632 2.66 -3.93 -29.92
N ALA A 633 3.89 -3.88 -29.40
CA ALA A 633 4.35 -2.77 -28.59
C ALA A 633 4.34 -1.45 -29.38
N ARG A 634 4.83 -1.46 -30.62
CA ARG A 634 4.86 -0.29 -31.53
C ARG A 634 3.47 0.17 -31.93
N ALA A 635 2.56 -0.74 -32.32
CA ALA A 635 1.21 -0.38 -32.76
C ALA A 635 0.41 0.36 -31.66
N LYS A 636 0.59 -0.02 -30.39
CA LYS A 636 -0.05 0.66 -29.26
C LYS A 636 0.69 1.92 -28.81
N LEU A 637 2.03 1.97 -28.91
CA LEU A 637 2.79 3.22 -28.78
C LEU A 637 2.39 4.23 -29.85
N GLN A 638 2.05 3.79 -31.06
CA GLN A 638 1.50 4.61 -32.14
C GLN A 638 0.08 5.09 -31.78
N PHE A 639 -0.79 4.22 -31.26
CA PHE A 639 -2.11 4.61 -30.76
C PHE A 639 -2.04 5.63 -29.60
N ILE A 640 -1.06 5.51 -28.70
CA ILE A 640 -0.80 6.49 -27.63
C ILE A 640 -0.30 7.83 -28.22
N LYS A 641 0.42 7.80 -29.35
CA LYS A 641 0.85 9.01 -30.07
C LYS A 641 -0.27 9.66 -30.89
N ASP A 642 -1.19 8.88 -31.44
CA ASP A 642 -2.27 9.35 -32.34
C ASP A 642 -3.56 9.72 -31.57
N SER A 643 -3.76 9.21 -30.36
CA SER A 643 -4.78 9.72 -29.44
C SER A 643 -4.30 11.06 -28.89
N SER A 644 -5.08 12.12 -29.11
CA SER A 644 -4.80 13.50 -28.68
C SER A 644 -4.89 13.68 -27.15
N LEU A 645 -4.20 12.84 -26.39
CA LEU A 645 -3.96 12.93 -24.97
C LEU A 645 -2.54 13.50 -24.78
N PRO A 646 -2.36 14.64 -24.09
CA PRO A 646 -1.06 15.27 -23.98
C PRO A 646 -0.24 14.56 -22.88
N PHE A 647 0.35 13.39 -23.17
CA PHE A 647 1.44 12.85 -22.35
C PHE A 647 2.61 12.30 -23.17
N PHE A 648 3.76 12.95 -22.96
CA PHE A 648 5.14 12.50 -23.16
C PHE A 648 5.37 11.47 -24.28
N SER A 649 5.88 11.96 -25.40
CA SER A 649 6.67 11.15 -26.33
C SER A 649 7.90 10.60 -25.60
N LEU A 650 7.79 9.37 -25.10
CA LEU A 650 8.94 8.56 -24.71
C LEU A 650 9.72 8.23 -25.99
N HIS A 651 10.77 8.99 -26.29
CA HIS A 651 11.74 8.61 -27.31
C HIS A 651 12.57 7.43 -26.78
N LEU A 652 12.06 6.21 -26.95
CA LEU A 652 12.92 5.03 -26.92
C LEU A 652 13.74 5.04 -28.22
N ILE A 653 15.01 5.39 -28.09
CA ILE A 653 15.96 5.40 -29.21
C ILE A 653 16.20 3.94 -29.65
N ILE A 654 15.58 3.56 -30.77
CA ILE A 654 16.03 2.43 -31.59
C ILE A 654 17.02 3.03 -32.61
N HIS A 655 18.32 2.80 -32.44
CA HIS A 655 19.32 3.22 -33.42
C HIS A 655 19.29 2.29 -34.64
N SER A 656 18.90 2.84 -35.79
CA SER A 656 19.41 2.44 -37.10
C SER A 656 20.12 3.64 -37.71
N MET A 657 21.35 3.44 -38.17
CA MET A 657 22.28 4.46 -38.69
C MET A 657 21.81 5.17 -39.97
N SER A 658 21.99 6.51 -40.06
CA SER A 658 22.50 7.27 -41.24
C SER A 658 22.43 8.80 -41.00
N PRO A 659 23.34 9.67 -41.53
CA PRO A 659 23.52 11.06 -41.09
C PRO A 659 23.00 12.18 -42.03
N ALA A 660 22.95 13.40 -41.46
CA ALA A 660 22.86 14.75 -42.08
C ALA A 660 21.45 15.20 -42.57
N THR A 661 21.00 16.46 -42.48
CA THR A 661 21.66 17.78 -42.62
C THR A 661 20.92 18.92 -41.89
N ASN A 662 21.68 19.95 -41.50
CA ASN A 662 21.27 21.29 -41.06
C ASN A 662 20.36 22.03 -42.06
N THR A 663 19.38 22.79 -41.55
CA THR A 663 19.14 24.19 -42.00
C THR A 663 18.30 24.96 -40.98
N ALA A 664 18.81 26.12 -40.58
CA ALA A 664 18.13 27.12 -39.75
C ALA A 664 17.30 28.07 -40.63
N MET A 665 16.17 28.58 -40.11
CA MET A 665 15.60 29.87 -40.53
C MET A 665 14.84 30.55 -39.38
N ASN A 666 15.25 31.80 -39.10
CA ASN A 666 14.55 32.84 -38.34
C ASN A 666 13.36 33.38 -39.15
N ASN A 667 12.24 33.74 -38.51
CA ASN A 667 11.79 35.13 -38.41
C ASN A 667 10.45 35.34 -37.65
N GLN A 668 10.51 36.29 -36.71
CA GLN A 668 9.60 37.43 -36.42
C GLN A 668 8.08 37.24 -36.21
N SER A 669 7.71 37.38 -34.93
CA SER A 669 6.71 38.30 -34.31
C SER A 669 5.42 38.71 -35.07
N THR A 670 4.27 38.49 -34.42
CA THR A 670 3.25 39.52 -34.14
C THR A 670 2.27 39.04 -33.07
N GLU A 671 1.80 39.99 -32.27
CA GLU A 671 1.02 39.84 -31.04
C GLU A 671 -0.41 39.34 -31.25
N ASN A 672 -0.85 38.46 -30.34
CA ASN A 672 -2.24 38.40 -29.87
C ASN A 672 -2.26 37.62 -28.54
N GLN A 673 -2.09 38.34 -27.42
CA GLN A 673 -2.16 37.75 -26.09
C GLN A 673 -3.62 37.38 -25.77
N ARG A 674 -3.93 36.09 -25.91
CA ARG A 674 -5.11 35.47 -25.28
C ARG A 674 -4.99 35.59 -23.75
N PRO A 675 -6.12 35.65 -23.00
CA PRO A 675 -6.07 35.62 -21.54
C PRO A 675 -5.34 34.35 -21.12
N ARG A 676 -4.25 34.48 -20.35
CA ARG A 676 -3.55 33.33 -19.79
C ARG A 676 -4.49 32.63 -18.81
N GLU A 677 -4.89 31.40 -19.15
CA GLU A 677 -5.53 30.48 -18.21
C GLU A 677 -4.68 30.34 -16.94
N PRO A 678 -5.31 30.18 -15.76
CA PRO A 678 -4.58 30.03 -14.51
C PRO A 678 -3.65 28.82 -14.59
N ILE A 679 -2.38 29.03 -14.24
CA ILE A 679 -1.34 28.00 -14.28
C ILE A 679 -1.70 26.93 -13.25
N ALA A 680 -2.31 25.84 -13.71
CA ALA A 680 -2.44 24.61 -12.93
C ALA A 680 -1.04 24.13 -12.53
N THR A 681 -0.86 23.76 -11.26
CA THR A 681 0.44 23.29 -10.79
C THR A 681 0.80 22.00 -11.55
N PRO A 682 2.06 21.80 -11.98
CA PRO A 682 2.47 20.57 -12.68
C PRO A 682 2.35 19.30 -11.82
N TYR A 683 1.97 19.45 -10.56
CA TYR A 683 1.77 18.39 -9.57
C TYR A 683 0.28 18.12 -9.26
N GLN A 684 -0.67 18.81 -9.90
CA GLN A 684 -2.07 18.45 -9.76
C GLN A 684 -2.27 17.01 -10.29
N PRO A 685 -2.87 16.10 -9.49
CA PRO A 685 -3.10 14.75 -9.92
C PRO A 685 -4.00 14.77 -11.16
N LYS A 686 -3.52 14.17 -12.26
CA LYS A 686 -4.24 14.15 -13.56
C LYS A 686 -5.61 13.48 -13.50
N TYR A 687 -5.84 12.67 -12.46
CA TYR A 687 -7.11 12.09 -12.11
C TYR A 687 -7.41 12.51 -10.67
N PRO A 688 -8.46 13.31 -10.43
CA PRO A 688 -8.84 13.62 -9.06
C PRO A 688 -9.21 12.31 -8.34
N ASP A 689 -8.68 12.11 -7.13
CA ASP A 689 -9.11 10.99 -6.29
C ASP A 689 -10.62 11.14 -6.04
N PRO A 690 -11.48 10.23 -6.53
CA PRO A 690 -12.93 10.38 -6.44
C PRO A 690 -13.44 10.41 -4.99
N MET A 691 -12.64 9.90 -4.06
CA MET A 691 -12.94 9.86 -2.64
C MET A 691 -12.49 11.13 -1.90
N SER A 692 -11.65 11.97 -2.51
CA SER A 692 -11.20 13.21 -1.89
C SER A 692 -12.33 14.25 -1.83
N ASN A 693 -12.47 14.90 -0.68
CA ASN A 693 -13.50 15.89 -0.40
C ASN A 693 -12.96 17.31 -0.25
N VAL A 694 -11.72 17.57 -0.67
CA VAL A 694 -11.08 18.91 -0.56
C VAL A 694 -11.84 20.03 -1.27
N SER A 695 -12.68 19.70 -2.26
CA SER A 695 -13.58 20.62 -2.98
C SER A 695 -15.07 20.42 -2.67
N LYS A 696 -15.41 19.65 -1.62
CA LYS A 696 -16.80 19.31 -1.26
C LYS A 696 -16.95 18.94 0.23
N PHE A 697 -16.42 19.77 1.12
CA PHE A 697 -16.48 19.57 2.57
C PHE A 697 -17.40 20.57 3.28
N LYS A 698 -17.74 20.28 4.53
CA LYS A 698 -18.52 21.15 5.42
C LYS A 698 -17.73 21.49 6.68
N ILE A 699 -17.99 22.68 7.24
CA ILE A 699 -17.39 23.13 8.50
C ILE A 699 -18.40 22.96 9.63
N ILE A 700 -17.94 22.36 10.73
CA ILE A 700 -18.63 22.38 12.02
C ILE A 700 -17.86 23.36 12.89
N GLU A 701 -18.46 24.52 13.13
CA GLU A 701 -17.83 25.56 13.92
C GLU A 701 -18.12 25.34 15.40
N SER A 702 -17.06 25.06 16.15
CA SER A 702 -17.09 24.63 17.55
C SER A 702 -16.54 25.72 18.49
N THR A 703 -16.47 26.99 18.09
CA THR A 703 -16.08 28.10 18.98
C THR A 703 -17.00 28.18 20.22
N LEU A 704 -18.28 27.85 20.05
CA LEU A 704 -19.29 27.87 21.12
C LEU A 704 -19.44 26.51 21.85
N ARG A 705 -18.48 25.60 21.65
CA ARG A 705 -18.36 24.33 22.39
C ARG A 705 -16.93 24.07 22.82
N GLU A 706 -16.04 23.81 21.86
CA GLU A 706 -14.60 23.63 22.12
C GLU A 706 -13.97 24.94 22.58
N GLY A 707 -14.32 26.07 21.95
CA GLY A 707 -13.78 27.38 22.35
C GLY A 707 -14.17 27.81 23.77
N GLU A 708 -15.25 27.30 24.34
CA GLU A 708 -15.59 27.51 25.77
C GLU A 708 -14.63 26.79 26.73
N GLN A 709 -13.82 25.84 26.25
CA GLN A 709 -12.76 25.19 27.02
C GLN A 709 -11.45 26.00 27.03
N PHE A 710 -11.38 27.07 26.25
CA PHE A 710 -10.22 27.96 26.28
C PHE A 710 -10.10 28.66 27.63
N ALA A 711 -8.88 28.78 28.15
CA ALA A 711 -8.61 29.19 29.53
C ALA A 711 -9.23 30.55 29.94
N ASN A 712 -9.48 31.45 28.98
CA ASN A 712 -10.07 32.77 29.23
C ASN A 712 -11.42 32.98 28.54
N ALA A 713 -12.11 31.91 28.14
CA ALA A 713 -13.42 32.01 27.50
C ALA A 713 -14.56 31.97 28.53
N PHE A 714 -15.30 33.08 28.65
CA PHE A 714 -16.47 33.20 29.52
C PHE A 714 -17.62 33.89 28.78
N PHE A 715 -18.10 33.27 27.70
CA PHE A 715 -19.14 33.87 26.87
C PHE A 715 -20.49 33.89 27.59
N ASP A 716 -21.08 35.08 27.72
CA ASP A 716 -22.49 35.21 28.10
C ASP A 716 -23.42 34.98 26.89
N THR A 717 -24.73 34.86 27.13
CA THR A 717 -25.72 34.61 26.07
C THR A 717 -25.65 35.64 24.94
N ALA A 718 -25.43 36.91 25.26
CA ALA A 718 -25.38 37.97 24.27
C ALA A 718 -24.17 37.80 23.34
N LYS A 719 -23.01 37.49 23.92
CA LYS A 719 -21.79 37.22 23.17
C LYS A 719 -21.89 35.94 22.35
N LYS A 720 -22.47 34.86 22.88
CA LYS A 720 -22.70 33.62 22.10
C LYS A 720 -23.62 33.86 20.90
N ILE A 721 -24.68 34.66 21.07
CA ILE A 721 -25.58 35.05 19.97
C ILE A 721 -24.84 35.89 18.91
N GLU A 722 -23.99 36.82 19.34
CA GLU A 722 -23.17 37.64 18.45
C GLU A 722 -22.22 36.78 17.60
N ILE A 723 -21.46 35.88 18.24
CA ILE A 723 -20.55 34.96 17.58
C ILE A 723 -21.32 34.03 16.62
N ALA A 724 -22.45 33.45 17.06
CA ALA A 724 -23.26 32.56 16.22
C ALA A 724 -23.75 33.26 14.94
N LYS A 725 -24.20 34.51 15.04
CA LYS A 725 -24.62 35.31 13.88
C LYS A 725 -23.46 35.66 12.95
N ALA A 726 -22.30 36.01 13.50
CA ALA A 726 -21.11 36.29 12.71
C ALA A 726 -20.62 35.06 11.93
N LEU A 727 -20.64 33.89 12.56
CA LEU A 727 -20.30 32.61 11.92
C LEU A 727 -21.33 32.20 10.84
N ASP A 728 -22.63 32.41 11.08
CA ASP A 728 -23.68 32.20 10.07
C ASP A 728 -23.51 33.14 8.86
N GLU A 729 -23.08 34.39 9.09
CA GLU A 729 -22.78 35.35 8.01
C GLU A 729 -21.57 34.92 7.16
N ILE A 730 -20.59 34.23 7.76
CA ILE A 730 -19.47 33.62 7.01
C ILE A 730 -19.96 32.46 6.14
N GLY A 731 -21.02 31.76 6.55
CA GLY A 731 -21.60 30.64 5.81
C GLY A 731 -21.10 29.27 6.25
N VAL A 732 -20.73 29.10 7.53
CA VAL A 732 -20.44 27.77 8.09
C VAL A 732 -21.69 26.89 8.03
N ASP A 733 -21.51 25.59 7.78
CA ASP A 733 -22.63 24.68 7.55
C ASP A 733 -23.33 24.30 8.87
N TYR A 734 -22.54 24.21 9.96
CA TYR A 734 -23.01 23.83 11.28
C TYR A 734 -22.36 24.68 12.37
N LEU A 735 -23.10 24.91 13.45
CA LEU A 735 -22.61 25.48 14.70
C LEU A 735 -22.80 24.45 15.81
N GLU A 736 -21.74 24.15 16.54
CA GLU A 736 -21.80 23.25 17.68
C GLU A 736 -21.78 24.02 19.00
N LEU A 737 -22.72 23.70 19.88
CA LEU A 737 -22.89 24.32 21.18
C LEU A 737 -22.51 23.36 22.31
N THR A 738 -22.01 23.92 23.40
CA THR A 738 -21.82 23.22 24.69
C THR A 738 -23.07 22.46 25.10
N SER A 739 -22.89 21.26 25.66
CA SER A 739 -24.00 20.38 26.05
C SER A 739 -25.00 21.12 26.95
N PRO A 740 -26.32 21.05 26.68
CA PRO A 740 -27.32 21.66 27.56
C PRO A 740 -27.34 21.02 28.96
N ALA A 741 -26.77 19.83 29.11
CA ALA A 741 -26.59 19.17 30.40
C ALA A 741 -25.41 19.75 31.23
N ALA A 742 -24.56 20.61 30.65
CA ALA A 742 -23.42 21.18 31.35
C ALA A 742 -23.84 22.19 32.44
N SER A 743 -24.85 23.01 32.16
CA SER A 743 -25.44 23.96 33.12
C SER A 743 -26.79 24.47 32.64
N GLU A 744 -27.61 24.99 33.55
CA GLU A 744 -28.89 25.62 33.17
C GLU A 744 -28.69 26.79 32.18
N GLN A 745 -27.62 27.56 32.33
CA GLN A 745 -27.29 28.62 31.37
C GLN A 745 -26.98 28.05 29.98
N SER A 746 -26.21 26.95 29.89
CA SER A 746 -25.92 26.27 28.62
C SER A 746 -27.21 25.80 27.93
N ARG A 747 -28.18 25.30 28.71
CA ARG A 747 -29.50 24.93 28.21
C ARG A 747 -30.28 26.13 27.65
N GLN A 748 -30.29 27.25 28.37
CA GLN A 748 -30.95 28.48 27.92
C GLN A 748 -30.28 29.06 26.67
N ASP A 749 -28.95 29.03 26.60
CA ASP A 749 -28.19 29.48 25.43
C ASP A 749 -28.50 28.61 24.20
N CYS A 750 -28.56 27.28 24.36
CA CYS A 750 -28.97 26.37 23.28
C CYS A 750 -30.37 26.69 22.76
N ILE A 751 -31.33 26.96 23.65
CA ILE A 751 -32.69 27.37 23.29
C ILE A 751 -32.69 28.71 22.55
N ALA A 752 -31.94 29.68 23.06
CA ALA A 752 -31.88 31.02 22.49
C ALA A 752 -31.31 30.99 21.05
N ILE A 753 -30.19 30.30 20.85
CA ILE A 753 -29.52 30.21 19.55
C ILE A 753 -30.34 29.39 18.55
N SER A 754 -30.93 28.27 18.97
CA SER A 754 -31.79 27.44 18.10
C SER A 754 -33.02 28.19 17.57
N LYS A 755 -33.46 29.24 18.27
CA LYS A 755 -34.60 30.09 17.88
C LYS A 755 -34.24 31.29 16.99
N LEU A 756 -32.95 31.50 16.68
CA LEU A 756 -32.51 32.65 15.87
C LEU A 756 -32.84 32.53 14.39
N GLY A 757 -33.18 31.33 13.90
CA GLY A 757 -33.45 31.10 12.48
C GLY A 757 -32.20 31.24 11.60
N LEU A 758 -31.04 30.84 12.12
CA LEU A 758 -29.77 30.81 11.38
C LEU A 758 -29.84 29.82 10.21
N LYS A 759 -29.00 30.03 9.19
CA LYS A 759 -28.88 29.10 8.05
C LYS A 759 -28.08 27.86 8.43
N ALA A 760 -27.05 28.04 9.26
CA ALA A 760 -26.25 26.96 9.82
C ALA A 760 -27.13 26.06 10.71
N LYS A 761 -26.90 24.75 10.61
CA LYS A 761 -27.58 23.78 11.49
C LYS A 761 -26.96 23.84 12.88
N ILE A 762 -27.80 23.93 13.90
CA ILE A 762 -27.36 23.98 15.30
C ILE A 762 -27.23 22.55 15.83
N LEU A 763 -26.04 22.22 16.31
CA LEU A 763 -25.69 20.94 16.89
C LEU A 763 -25.34 21.12 18.37
N THR A 764 -25.46 20.04 19.14
CA THR A 764 -24.85 19.96 20.47
C THR A 764 -24.31 18.56 20.72
N HIS A 765 -23.39 18.41 21.67
CA HIS A 765 -22.87 17.10 22.07
C HIS A 765 -23.50 16.67 23.40
N ILE A 766 -23.64 15.36 23.56
CA ILE A 766 -24.14 14.72 24.77
C ILE A 766 -23.29 13.51 25.10
N ARG A 767 -23.32 13.11 26.37
CA ARG A 767 -22.87 11.78 26.75
C ARG A 767 -23.85 10.74 26.18
N CYS A 768 -23.40 9.50 26.05
CA CYS A 768 -24.25 8.37 25.66
C CYS A 768 -25.26 7.98 26.78
N HIS A 769 -26.19 8.89 27.08
CA HIS A 769 -27.21 8.76 28.13
C HIS A 769 -28.56 9.33 27.67
N MET A 770 -29.65 8.67 28.06
CA MET A 770 -31.00 9.00 27.58
C MET A 770 -31.51 10.35 28.09
N ASP A 771 -31.16 10.71 29.33
CA ASP A 771 -31.59 11.99 29.93
C ASP A 771 -30.93 13.19 29.23
N ASP A 772 -29.65 13.07 28.88
CA ASP A 772 -28.93 14.08 28.11
C ASP A 772 -29.56 14.24 26.71
N ALA A 773 -29.94 13.13 26.07
CA ALA A 773 -30.61 13.15 24.77
C ALA A 773 -31.97 13.86 24.81
N LYS A 774 -32.83 13.51 25.79
CA LYS A 774 -34.14 14.17 25.97
C LYS A 774 -33.98 15.67 26.21
N MET A 775 -33.08 16.04 27.11
CA MET A 775 -32.81 17.44 27.43
C MET A 775 -32.33 18.23 26.20
N ALA A 776 -31.43 17.64 25.41
CA ALA A 776 -30.93 18.28 24.20
C ALA A 776 -32.01 18.44 23.13
N ILE A 777 -32.86 17.42 22.90
CA ILE A 777 -33.98 17.50 21.96
C ILE A 777 -34.93 18.67 22.31
N ASP A 778 -35.24 18.85 23.60
CA ASP A 778 -36.14 19.91 24.07
C ASP A 778 -35.61 21.34 23.83
N THR A 779 -34.32 21.50 23.52
CA THR A 779 -33.73 22.81 23.21
C THR A 779 -34.03 23.30 21.79
N GLY A 780 -34.41 22.40 20.88
CA GLY A 780 -34.70 22.72 19.47
C GLY A 780 -33.49 22.65 18.53
N VAL A 781 -32.39 22.01 18.93
CA VAL A 781 -31.23 21.75 18.06
C VAL A 781 -31.60 20.88 16.85
N ASN A 782 -30.84 20.98 15.76
CA ASN A 782 -31.03 20.20 14.54
C ASN A 782 -30.36 18.83 14.58
N GLY A 783 -29.36 18.64 15.44
CA GLY A 783 -28.66 17.37 15.58
C GLY A 783 -27.87 17.23 16.87
N LEU A 784 -27.60 15.98 17.25
CA LEU A 784 -26.91 15.62 18.47
C LEU A 784 -25.68 14.77 18.14
N ASP A 785 -24.55 15.07 18.77
CA ASP A 785 -23.40 14.14 18.83
C ASP A 785 -23.41 13.33 20.11
N VAL A 786 -23.33 12.01 19.96
CA VAL A 786 -23.21 11.07 21.06
C VAL A 786 -21.75 10.69 21.22
N VAL A 787 -21.12 11.14 22.31
CA VAL A 787 -19.70 10.91 22.56
C VAL A 787 -19.49 9.74 23.53
N ILE A 788 -18.50 8.90 23.22
CA ILE A 788 -18.01 7.84 24.11
C ILE A 788 -16.48 7.73 24.11
N GLY A 789 -15.88 7.51 25.28
CA GLY A 789 -14.45 7.23 25.40
C GLY A 789 -14.14 5.76 25.13
N THR A 790 -13.34 5.47 24.11
CA THR A 790 -13.00 4.08 23.72
C THR A 790 -11.58 3.65 24.05
N SER A 791 -10.70 4.56 24.47
CA SER A 791 -9.30 4.21 24.74
C SER A 791 -9.16 3.32 25.98
N SER A 792 -8.19 2.39 25.97
CA SER A 792 -7.98 1.46 27.08
C SER A 792 -7.69 2.20 28.40
N PHE A 793 -7.04 3.36 28.31
CA PHE A 793 -6.79 4.26 29.45
C PHE A 793 -8.10 4.84 29.99
N LEU A 794 -8.99 5.34 29.12
CA LEU A 794 -10.29 5.85 29.54
C LEU A 794 -11.23 4.74 30.06
N ARG A 795 -11.14 3.51 29.53
CA ARG A 795 -11.90 2.34 29.99
C ARG A 795 -11.48 1.84 31.37
N GLU A 796 -10.18 1.93 31.70
CA GLU A 796 -9.64 1.54 33.01
C GLU A 796 -10.04 2.52 34.13
N PHE A 797 -10.12 3.82 33.82
CA PHE A 797 -10.48 4.86 34.79
C PHE A 797 -11.96 5.28 34.77
N SER A 798 -12.72 4.92 33.73
CA SER A 798 -14.17 5.18 33.60
C SER A 798 -14.95 3.87 33.58
N HIS A 799 -15.11 3.27 34.76
CA HIS A 799 -16.05 2.18 35.06
C HIS A 799 -15.97 0.86 34.26
N GLY A 800 -14.82 0.47 33.70
CA GLY A 800 -14.52 -0.95 33.37
C GLY A 800 -15.58 -1.69 32.55
N LYS A 801 -16.29 -1.01 31.65
CA LYS A 801 -17.42 -1.59 30.90
C LYS A 801 -16.96 -2.29 29.62
N ASP A 802 -17.59 -3.42 29.33
CA ASP A 802 -17.33 -4.24 28.15
C ASP A 802 -17.85 -3.57 26.86
N MET A 803 -17.25 -3.88 25.70
CA MET A 803 -17.57 -3.28 24.40
C MET A 803 -19.00 -3.58 23.95
N ASP A 804 -19.53 -4.73 24.35
CA ASP A 804 -20.92 -5.11 24.08
C ASP A 804 -21.89 -4.16 24.79
N TYR A 805 -21.61 -3.79 26.04
CA TYR A 805 -22.42 -2.83 26.79
C TYR A 805 -22.38 -1.43 26.17
N ILE A 806 -21.18 -0.99 25.74
CA ILE A 806 -21.00 0.30 25.06
C ILE A 806 -21.84 0.34 23.78
N THR A 807 -21.78 -0.74 23.01
CA THR A 807 -22.54 -0.86 21.77
C THR A 807 -24.04 -0.84 22.05
N GLU A 808 -24.55 -1.66 22.97
CA GLU A 808 -25.97 -1.69 23.35
C GLU A 808 -26.51 -0.32 23.78
N LYS A 809 -25.76 0.42 24.63
CA LYS A 809 -26.14 1.76 25.07
C LYS A 809 -26.13 2.77 23.94
N ALA A 810 -25.14 2.70 23.05
CA ALA A 810 -25.11 3.53 21.85
C ALA A 810 -26.33 3.25 20.97
N ILE A 811 -26.71 1.98 20.77
CA ILE A 811 -27.89 1.61 19.98
C ILE A 811 -29.16 2.24 20.57
N GLU A 812 -29.34 2.14 21.88
CA GLU A 812 -30.50 2.67 22.59
C GLU A 812 -30.66 4.18 22.37
N VAL A 813 -29.61 4.95 22.65
CA VAL A 813 -29.63 6.41 22.57
C VAL A 813 -29.74 6.90 21.12
N VAL A 814 -28.95 6.32 20.20
CA VAL A 814 -28.97 6.69 18.78
C VAL A 814 -30.34 6.41 18.17
N SER A 815 -30.94 5.25 18.46
CA SER A 815 -32.27 4.90 17.95
C SER A 815 -33.35 5.86 18.44
N TYR A 816 -33.25 6.31 19.70
CA TYR A 816 -34.16 7.31 20.25
C TYR A 816 -34.04 8.65 19.54
N ILE A 817 -32.81 9.17 19.37
CA ILE A 817 -32.59 10.46 18.68
C ILE A 817 -33.14 10.42 17.25
N LYS A 818 -32.86 9.32 16.52
CA LYS A 818 -33.40 9.12 15.16
C LYS A 818 -34.92 9.11 15.13
N SER A 819 -35.58 8.52 16.12
CA SER A 819 -37.05 8.50 16.20
C SER A 819 -37.68 9.89 16.30
N GLN A 820 -36.92 10.89 16.74
CA GLN A 820 -37.34 12.29 16.82
C GLN A 820 -37.06 13.08 15.52
N GLY A 821 -36.46 12.46 14.51
CA GLY A 821 -36.19 13.08 13.20
C GLY A 821 -35.00 14.04 13.18
N LEU A 822 -34.14 14.02 14.20
CA LEU A 822 -32.93 14.84 14.27
C LEU A 822 -31.72 14.15 13.62
N GLU A 823 -30.72 14.94 13.23
CA GLU A 823 -29.43 14.38 12.83
C GLU A 823 -28.74 13.75 14.04
N VAL A 824 -28.22 12.53 13.88
CA VAL A 824 -27.44 11.86 14.92
C VAL A 824 -26.02 11.62 14.44
N ARG A 825 -25.07 11.97 15.30
CA ARG A 825 -23.66 11.65 15.15
C ARG A 825 -23.22 10.75 16.30
N PHE A 826 -22.20 9.95 16.01
CA PHE A 826 -21.55 9.14 17.03
C PHE A 826 -20.05 9.32 16.95
N SER A 827 -19.47 9.86 18.02
CA SER A 827 -18.05 10.19 18.09
C SER A 827 -17.34 9.37 19.16
N THR A 828 -16.08 9.03 18.87
CA THR A 828 -15.19 8.46 19.89
C THR A 828 -14.17 9.49 20.31
N GLU A 829 -13.94 9.56 21.62
CA GLU A 829 -12.85 10.35 22.18
C GLU A 829 -11.53 9.57 22.08
N ASP A 830 -10.44 10.28 21.80
CA ASP A 830 -9.08 9.73 21.79
C ASP A 830 -8.90 8.58 20.78
N SER A 831 -9.43 8.77 19.57
CA SER A 831 -9.46 7.74 18.52
C SER A 831 -8.05 7.26 18.14
N PHE A 832 -7.05 8.16 18.14
CA PHE A 832 -5.68 7.86 17.71
C PHE A 832 -4.84 7.11 18.75
N ARG A 833 -5.35 6.95 19.97
CA ARG A 833 -4.76 6.08 21.01
C ARG A 833 -5.68 4.93 21.43
N SER A 834 -6.83 4.79 20.77
CA SER A 834 -7.72 3.65 20.94
C SER A 834 -7.23 2.44 20.15
N ASP A 835 -7.61 1.24 20.57
CA ASP A 835 -7.36 0.03 19.76
C ASP A 835 -8.14 0.14 18.45
N LEU A 836 -7.44 -0.06 17.33
CA LEU A 836 -8.00 0.14 16.00
C LEU A 836 -9.15 -0.84 15.70
N VAL A 837 -9.08 -2.07 16.20
CA VAL A 837 -10.12 -3.08 15.96
C VAL A 837 -11.38 -2.72 16.73
N ASP A 838 -11.24 -2.33 18.00
CA ASP A 838 -12.38 -1.89 18.82
C ASP A 838 -13.06 -0.65 18.22
N LEU A 839 -12.26 0.34 17.84
CA LEU A 839 -12.72 1.58 17.22
C LEU A 839 -13.54 1.32 15.95
N LEU A 840 -12.99 0.55 15.01
CA LEU A 840 -13.68 0.22 13.76
C LEU A 840 -14.92 -0.65 13.97
N SER A 841 -14.90 -1.53 14.98
CA SER A 841 -16.03 -2.40 15.31
C SER A 841 -17.24 -1.60 15.82
N VAL A 842 -17.01 -0.62 16.70
CA VAL A 842 -18.09 0.26 17.19
C VAL A 842 -18.66 1.10 16.05
N TYR A 843 -17.82 1.74 15.23
CA TYR A 843 -18.33 2.53 14.11
C TYR A 843 -19.12 1.68 13.11
N LYS A 844 -18.67 0.45 12.83
CA LYS A 844 -19.43 -0.48 11.98
C LYS A 844 -20.78 -0.86 12.57
N ALA A 845 -20.85 -1.08 13.89
CA ALA A 845 -22.10 -1.38 14.58
C ALA A 845 -23.06 -0.20 14.51
N VAL A 846 -22.56 1.03 14.71
CA VAL A 846 -23.36 2.25 14.72
C VAL A 846 -23.79 2.68 13.30
N ASP A 847 -22.94 2.49 12.28
CA ASP A 847 -23.32 2.72 10.87
C ASP A 847 -24.48 1.82 10.44
N LYS A 848 -24.51 0.56 10.89
CA LYS A 848 -25.61 -0.37 10.61
C LYS A 848 -26.97 0.11 11.17
N ILE A 849 -26.95 0.86 12.26
CA ILE A 849 -28.14 1.48 12.86
C ILE A 849 -28.59 2.69 12.01
N GLY A 850 -27.68 3.25 11.22
CA GLY A 850 -27.90 4.32 10.27
C GLY A 850 -27.76 5.70 10.90
N VAL A 851 -26.62 6.01 11.50
CA VAL A 851 -26.29 7.37 11.90
C VAL A 851 -26.05 8.27 10.69
N ASN A 852 -26.19 9.59 10.86
CA ASN A 852 -25.86 10.55 9.80
C ASN A 852 -24.34 10.68 9.66
N ARG A 853 -23.62 10.68 10.79
CA ARG A 853 -22.15 10.80 10.83
C ARG A 853 -21.51 9.93 11.91
N VAL A 854 -20.27 9.56 11.66
CA VAL A 854 -19.33 9.13 12.70
C VAL A 854 -18.20 10.16 12.84
N GLY A 855 -17.77 10.43 14.07
CA GLY A 855 -16.73 11.42 14.37
C GLY A 855 -15.49 10.80 14.99
N ILE A 856 -14.31 11.15 14.48
CA ILE A 856 -13.01 10.81 15.08
C ILE A 856 -12.37 12.04 15.72
N ALA A 857 -11.69 11.85 16.85
CA ALA A 857 -11.03 12.92 17.57
C ALA A 857 -9.57 12.58 17.92
N ASP A 858 -8.63 13.45 17.51
CA ASP A 858 -7.27 13.50 18.08
C ASP A 858 -7.25 14.42 19.29
N THR A 859 -7.87 13.94 20.38
CA THR A 859 -8.07 14.68 21.63
C THR A 859 -6.76 15.20 22.25
N VAL A 860 -5.63 14.53 21.98
CA VAL A 860 -4.31 14.87 22.55
C VAL A 860 -3.44 15.67 21.59
N GLY A 861 -3.79 15.78 20.31
CA GLY A 861 -2.97 16.45 19.30
C GLY A 861 -1.70 15.69 18.95
N CYS A 862 -1.74 14.36 19.00
CA CYS A 862 -0.57 13.49 18.78
C CYS A 862 -0.52 12.87 17.38
N ALA A 863 -1.61 12.93 16.62
CA ALA A 863 -1.69 12.32 15.30
C ALA A 863 -0.91 13.16 14.28
N ASN A 864 -0.20 12.46 13.39
CA ASN A 864 0.40 13.11 12.21
C ASN A 864 -0.47 12.90 10.95
N PRO A 865 -0.30 13.73 9.90
CA PRO A 865 -1.20 13.73 8.74
C PRO A 865 -1.32 12.39 8.01
N ARG A 866 -0.26 11.58 7.99
CA ARG A 866 -0.30 10.25 7.34
C ARG A 866 -1.09 9.24 8.15
N GLN A 867 -0.97 9.28 9.48
CA GLN A 867 -1.80 8.45 10.36
C GLN A 867 -3.27 8.82 10.23
N VAL A 868 -3.57 10.12 10.13
CA VAL A 868 -4.93 10.61 9.88
C VAL A 868 -5.45 10.12 8.54
N TYR A 869 -4.67 10.26 7.46
CA TYR A 869 -5.05 9.76 6.14
C TYR A 869 -5.37 8.27 6.18
N ASP A 870 -4.48 7.44 6.75
CA ASP A 870 -4.65 5.99 6.80
C ASP A 870 -5.89 5.59 7.64
N LEU A 871 -6.10 6.22 8.79
CA LEU A 871 -7.25 5.94 9.65
C LEU A 871 -8.57 6.34 8.99
N VAL A 872 -8.66 7.56 8.45
CA VAL A 872 -9.87 8.06 7.79
C VAL A 872 -10.17 7.25 6.54
N ARG A 873 -9.14 6.89 5.74
CA ARG A 873 -9.31 6.06 4.54
C ARG A 873 -9.83 4.67 4.89
N THR A 874 -9.32 4.10 5.99
CA THR A 874 -9.79 2.82 6.52
C THR A 874 -11.24 2.95 7.01
N LEU A 875 -11.54 3.96 7.84
CA LEU A 875 -12.90 4.20 8.35
C LEU A 875 -13.89 4.41 7.20
N ARG A 876 -13.51 5.17 6.17
CA ARG A 876 -14.33 5.40 4.97
C ARG A 876 -14.68 4.12 4.23
N SER A 877 -13.84 3.09 4.30
CA SER A 877 -14.12 1.76 3.75
C SER A 877 -15.00 0.88 4.64
N VAL A 878 -15.16 1.25 5.92
CA VAL A 878 -15.92 0.50 6.94
C VAL A 878 -17.33 1.02 7.09
N VAL A 879 -17.53 2.33 7.08
CA VAL A 879 -18.85 2.97 7.23
C VAL A 879 -19.36 3.51 5.91
N SER A 880 -20.68 3.69 5.79
CA SER A 880 -21.35 4.29 4.63
C SER A 880 -21.82 5.73 4.87
N CYS A 881 -22.04 6.12 6.13
CA CYS A 881 -22.43 7.48 6.54
C CYS A 881 -21.32 8.53 6.34
N ASP A 882 -21.62 9.81 6.57
CA ASP A 882 -20.62 10.88 6.53
C ASP A 882 -19.57 10.71 7.67
N ILE A 883 -18.39 11.28 7.49
CA ILE A 883 -17.29 11.24 8.48
C ILE A 883 -16.91 12.66 8.90
N GLU A 884 -16.78 12.86 10.21
CA GLU A 884 -16.40 14.08 10.88
C GLU A 884 -15.04 13.91 11.58
N CYS A 885 -14.24 14.97 11.63
CA CYS A 885 -12.91 14.92 12.22
C CYS A 885 -12.60 16.15 13.07
N HIS A 886 -12.08 15.88 14.26
CA HIS A 886 -11.69 16.85 15.27
C HIS A 886 -10.21 16.69 15.62
N PHE A 887 -9.42 17.77 15.53
CA PHE A 887 -7.97 17.71 15.71
C PHE A 887 -7.46 18.83 16.61
N HIS A 888 -6.81 18.45 17.72
CA HIS A 888 -6.04 19.40 18.53
C HIS A 888 -4.68 19.73 17.90
N ASP A 889 -4.15 20.90 18.22
CA ASP A 889 -2.96 21.48 17.57
C ASP A 889 -1.69 21.44 18.43
N ASP A 890 -1.62 20.62 19.47
CA ASP A 890 -0.47 20.54 20.40
C ASP A 890 0.89 20.39 19.70
N THR A 891 0.90 19.70 18.55
CA THR A 891 2.11 19.47 17.74
C THR A 891 2.12 20.25 16.41
N GLY A 892 1.24 21.23 16.24
CA GLY A 892 1.15 22.07 15.04
C GLY A 892 0.64 21.33 13.80
N CYS A 893 -0.13 20.26 13.98
CA CYS A 893 -0.60 19.39 12.92
C CYS A 893 -2.09 19.53 12.57
N ALA A 894 -2.90 20.31 13.31
CA ALA A 894 -4.37 20.30 13.17
C ALA A 894 -4.85 20.64 11.74
N ILE A 895 -4.31 21.69 11.12
CA ILE A 895 -4.64 22.06 9.73
C ILE A 895 -4.21 20.98 8.73
N ALA A 896 -3.02 20.40 8.93
CA ALA A 896 -2.49 19.37 8.05
C ALA A 896 -3.26 18.05 8.19
N ASN A 897 -3.68 17.71 9.41
CA ASN A 897 -4.54 16.59 9.73
C ASN A 897 -5.93 16.77 9.11
N ALA A 898 -6.53 17.95 9.24
CA ALA A 898 -7.80 18.29 8.59
C ALA A 898 -7.74 18.12 7.06
N TYR A 899 -6.70 18.64 6.42
CA TYR A 899 -6.51 18.47 4.98
C TYR A 899 -6.35 16.99 4.59
N ALA A 900 -5.51 16.24 5.30
CA ALA A 900 -5.29 14.81 5.05
C ALA A 900 -6.57 13.98 5.27
N ALA A 901 -7.40 14.34 6.26
CA ALA A 901 -8.70 13.72 6.49
C ALA A 901 -9.64 13.94 5.29
N LEU A 902 -9.71 15.16 4.76
CA LEU A 902 -10.51 15.46 3.56
C LEU A 902 -10.00 14.72 2.32
N GLU A 903 -8.67 14.60 2.14
CA GLU A 903 -8.09 13.80 1.06
C GLU A 903 -8.46 12.30 1.18
N ALA A 904 -8.57 11.79 2.40
CA ALA A 904 -8.92 10.40 2.68
C ALA A 904 -10.42 10.08 2.57
N GLY A 905 -11.28 11.11 2.59
CA GLY A 905 -12.72 10.99 2.42
C GLY A 905 -13.57 11.44 3.61
N ALA A 906 -13.00 12.16 4.59
CA ALA A 906 -13.78 12.89 5.58
C ALA A 906 -14.64 13.98 4.92
N THR A 907 -15.79 14.27 5.50
CA THR A 907 -16.81 15.18 4.93
C THR A 907 -17.00 16.44 5.74
N HIS A 908 -16.72 16.38 7.04
CA HIS A 908 -16.89 17.47 8.00
C HIS A 908 -15.59 17.65 8.79
N ILE A 909 -15.22 18.91 9.01
CA ILE A 909 -14.05 19.28 9.82
C ILE A 909 -14.51 20.25 10.90
N ASP A 910 -14.10 19.96 12.13
CA ASP A 910 -14.32 20.84 13.26
C ASP A 910 -13.29 21.97 13.25
N THR A 911 -13.77 23.19 13.44
CA THR A 911 -12.91 24.38 13.57
C THR A 911 -13.30 25.21 14.76
N SER A 912 -12.38 26.07 15.19
CA SER A 912 -12.67 27.16 16.12
C SER A 912 -12.04 28.46 15.61
N VAL A 913 -12.67 29.60 15.90
CA VAL A 913 -12.15 30.93 15.56
C VAL A 913 -10.82 31.13 16.29
N LEU A 914 -9.76 31.55 15.57
CA LEU A 914 -8.37 31.58 16.05
C LEU A 914 -7.82 30.22 16.55
N GLY A 915 -8.58 29.13 16.36
CA GLY A 915 -8.25 27.80 16.88
C GLY A 915 -8.45 27.64 18.37
N ILE A 916 -9.14 28.57 19.06
CA ILE A 916 -9.26 28.49 20.53
C ILE A 916 -9.96 27.21 20.99
N GLY A 917 -9.49 26.65 22.08
CA GLY A 917 -10.01 25.42 22.68
C GLY A 917 -9.16 24.99 23.87
N GLU A 918 -9.33 23.73 24.29
CA GLU A 918 -8.51 23.13 25.34
C GLU A 918 -7.00 23.19 24.95
N ARG A 919 -6.14 23.57 25.90
CA ARG A 919 -4.68 23.79 25.69
C ARG A 919 -4.39 24.88 24.65
N ASN A 920 -3.73 24.53 23.53
CA ASN A 920 -3.53 25.44 22.41
C ASN A 920 -4.61 25.27 21.32
N GLY A 921 -5.65 24.48 21.62
CA GLY A 921 -6.88 24.39 20.87
C GLY A 921 -6.82 23.47 19.66
N ILE A 922 -7.63 23.79 18.64
CA ILE A 922 -7.96 22.91 17.51
C ILE A 922 -7.73 23.61 16.17
N THR A 923 -8.10 22.96 15.05
CA THR A 923 -8.01 23.52 13.70
C THR A 923 -8.57 24.95 13.62
N PRO A 924 -7.75 25.98 13.34
CA PRO A 924 -8.24 27.35 13.25
C PRO A 924 -9.10 27.56 12.00
N LEU A 925 -10.26 28.22 12.15
CA LEU A 925 -11.18 28.52 11.04
C LEU A 925 -10.48 29.25 9.87
N GLY A 926 -9.78 30.35 10.16
CA GLY A 926 -9.02 31.10 9.15
C GLY A 926 -7.90 30.28 8.51
N GLY A 927 -7.23 29.43 9.31
CA GLY A 927 -6.18 28.53 8.84
C GLY A 927 -6.70 27.45 7.88
N LEU A 928 -7.83 26.82 8.19
CA LEU A 928 -8.48 25.85 7.31
C LEU A 928 -8.94 26.52 6.01
N LEU A 929 -9.64 27.66 6.10
CA LEU A 929 -10.11 28.39 4.92
C LEU A 929 -8.96 28.84 4.02
N ALA A 930 -7.84 29.30 4.58
CA ALA A 930 -6.63 29.58 3.80
C ALA A 930 -6.12 28.34 3.07
N ARG A 931 -6.00 27.20 3.76
CA ARG A 931 -5.51 25.95 3.16
C ARG A 931 -6.46 25.43 2.08
N MET A 932 -7.77 25.49 2.29
CA MET A 932 -8.77 25.05 1.33
C MET A 932 -8.86 26.01 0.13
N TYR A 933 -8.71 27.32 0.34
CA TYR A 933 -8.64 28.30 -0.76
C TYR A 933 -7.50 27.97 -1.72
N THR A 934 -6.34 27.55 -1.20
CA THR A 934 -5.21 27.15 -2.05
C THR A 934 -5.39 25.80 -2.73
N ALA A 935 -6.31 24.95 -2.25
CA ALA A 935 -6.65 23.68 -2.86
C ALA A 935 -7.70 23.86 -3.97
N ASP A 936 -8.78 24.61 -3.67
CA ASP A 936 -9.83 24.97 -4.60
C ASP A 936 -10.39 26.37 -4.27
N LYS A 937 -9.80 27.36 -4.93
CA LYS A 937 -10.12 28.77 -4.74
C LYS A 937 -11.58 29.09 -5.03
N GLU A 938 -12.11 28.56 -6.13
CA GLU A 938 -13.46 28.91 -6.59
C GLU A 938 -14.51 28.28 -5.67
N TYR A 939 -14.31 27.03 -5.23
CA TYR A 939 -15.19 26.41 -4.24
C TYR A 939 -15.29 27.26 -2.96
N VAL A 940 -14.14 27.62 -2.38
CA VAL A 940 -14.11 28.34 -1.10
C VAL A 940 -14.71 29.75 -1.22
N LYS A 941 -14.39 30.49 -2.29
CA LYS A 941 -14.95 31.83 -2.52
C LYS A 941 -16.45 31.83 -2.72
N ASN A 942 -16.97 30.81 -3.41
CA ASN A 942 -18.41 30.72 -3.68
C ASN A 942 -19.20 30.25 -2.45
N LYS A 943 -18.55 29.51 -1.54
CA LYS A 943 -19.20 28.95 -0.35
C LYS A 943 -19.13 29.89 0.88
N TYR A 944 -18.01 30.56 1.12
CA TYR A 944 -17.77 31.30 2.36
C TYR A 944 -17.53 32.80 2.12
N ASN A 945 -18.06 33.64 3.00
CA ASN A 945 -17.83 35.09 2.98
C ASN A 945 -16.50 35.45 3.67
N LEU A 946 -15.41 35.29 2.92
CA LEU A 946 -14.03 35.44 3.40
C LEU A 946 -13.70 36.84 3.95
N HIS A 947 -14.44 37.89 3.56
CA HIS A 947 -14.23 39.25 4.03
C HIS A 947 -14.58 39.42 5.52
N LYS A 948 -15.39 38.52 6.07
CA LYS A 948 -15.88 38.56 7.45
C LYS A 948 -14.99 37.82 8.44
N ILE A 949 -13.94 37.13 7.97
CA ILE A 949 -13.02 36.35 8.83
C ILE A 949 -12.36 37.25 9.89
N ARG A 950 -11.87 38.43 9.50
CA ARG A 950 -11.25 39.38 10.43
C ARG A 950 -12.23 39.86 11.50
N ASP A 951 -13.47 40.13 11.11
CA ASP A 951 -14.48 40.66 12.00
C ASP A 951 -14.81 39.64 13.10
N VAL A 952 -15.03 38.36 12.73
CA VAL A 952 -15.31 37.31 13.72
C VAL A 952 -14.10 37.01 14.61
N GLU A 953 -12.88 37.02 14.05
CA GLU A 953 -11.66 36.81 14.84
C GLU A 953 -11.45 37.93 15.85
N ASN A 954 -11.75 39.19 15.50
CA ASN A 954 -11.71 40.30 16.45
C ASN A 954 -12.80 40.16 17.53
N ILE A 955 -14.04 39.80 17.16
CA ILE A 955 -15.13 39.59 18.13
C ILE A 955 -14.73 38.55 19.18
N VAL A 956 -14.12 37.44 18.75
CA VAL A 956 -13.68 36.36 19.64
C VAL A 956 -12.43 36.77 20.42
N ALA A 957 -11.43 37.39 19.77
CA ALA A 957 -10.21 37.88 20.42
C ALA A 957 -10.53 38.86 21.56
N ASP A 958 -11.43 39.81 21.31
CA ASP A 958 -11.89 40.77 22.32
C ASP A 958 -12.62 40.06 23.47
N ALA A 959 -13.46 39.07 23.15
CA ALA A 959 -14.24 38.34 24.14
C ALA A 959 -13.41 37.40 25.04
N VAL A 960 -12.27 36.91 24.57
CA VAL A 960 -11.33 36.07 25.35
C VAL A 960 -10.06 36.82 25.76
N GLU A 961 -10.03 38.14 25.54
CA GLU A 961 -8.95 39.07 25.92
C GLU A 961 -7.56 38.68 25.40
N VAL A 962 -7.50 38.22 24.14
CA VAL A 962 -6.23 37.92 23.45
C VAL A 962 -6.02 38.87 22.28
N THR A 963 -4.76 38.98 21.85
CA THR A 963 -4.45 39.67 20.59
C THR A 963 -4.43 38.65 19.45
N VAL A 964 -4.90 39.05 18.27
CA VAL A 964 -4.70 38.24 17.06
C VAL A 964 -3.19 38.09 16.83
N PRO A 965 -2.64 36.85 16.79
CA PRO A 965 -1.20 36.65 16.62
C PRO A 965 -0.67 37.36 15.38
N PHE A 966 0.54 37.95 15.48
CA PHE A 966 1.11 38.71 14.37
C PHE A 966 1.25 37.89 13.08
N ASN A 967 1.46 36.58 13.22
CA ASN A 967 1.60 35.59 12.15
C ASN A 967 0.32 34.76 11.93
N ASN A 968 -0.83 35.19 12.46
CA ASN A 968 -2.09 34.48 12.24
C ASN A 968 -2.42 34.36 10.74
N TYR A 969 -3.06 33.26 10.38
CA TYR A 969 -3.43 33.00 8.99
C TYR A 969 -4.40 34.06 8.49
N ILE A 970 -4.12 34.66 7.32
CA ILE A 970 -4.93 35.71 6.68
C ILE A 970 -4.90 37.06 7.44
N THR A 971 -5.33 37.10 8.70
CA THR A 971 -5.59 38.33 9.47
C THR A 971 -4.41 38.81 10.31
N GLY A 972 -3.37 38.00 10.45
CA GLY A 972 -2.16 38.38 11.16
C GLY A 972 -1.51 39.60 10.50
N TYR A 973 -0.99 40.51 11.31
CA TYR A 973 -0.33 41.72 10.83
C TYR A 973 0.74 41.45 9.75
N THR A 974 1.44 40.32 9.81
CA THR A 974 2.48 39.95 8.83
C THR A 974 2.00 39.12 7.65
N ALA A 975 0.74 38.66 7.63
CA ALA A 975 0.22 37.70 6.64
C ALA A 975 0.30 38.21 5.19
N PHE A 976 0.04 39.51 4.97
CA PHE A 976 0.12 40.18 3.67
C PHE A 976 1.23 41.25 3.64
N THR A 977 2.37 40.94 4.27
CA THR A 977 3.53 41.84 4.32
C THR A 977 4.72 41.29 3.54
N HIS A 978 5.38 42.19 2.81
CA HIS A 978 6.61 41.86 2.09
C HIS A 978 7.77 42.70 2.59
N LYS A 979 8.88 42.04 2.91
CA LYS A 979 10.11 42.71 3.29
C LYS A 979 10.82 43.24 2.03
N ALA A 980 11.18 44.51 2.06
CA ALA A 980 11.77 45.18 0.91
C ALA A 980 13.10 44.55 0.46
N GLY A 981 13.35 44.57 -0.86
CA GLY A 981 14.46 43.87 -1.53
C GLY A 981 14.05 43.26 -2.87
N ILE A 982 14.70 42.16 -3.28
CA ILE A 982 14.41 41.44 -4.55
C ILE A 982 12.94 40.98 -4.60
N HIS A 983 12.35 40.59 -3.47
CA HIS A 983 10.96 40.13 -3.37
C HIS A 983 9.94 41.26 -3.65
N ALA A 984 10.17 42.47 -3.14
CA ALA A 984 9.29 43.61 -3.41
C ALA A 984 9.28 43.99 -4.91
N LYS A 985 10.43 43.89 -5.60
CA LYS A 985 10.52 44.13 -7.05
C LYS A 985 9.69 43.11 -7.85
N ALA A 986 9.74 41.84 -7.48
CA ALA A 986 9.00 40.78 -8.17
C ALA A 986 7.48 40.94 -8.00
N ILE A 987 7.03 41.37 -6.81
CA ILE A 987 5.61 41.54 -6.48
C ILE A 987 5.03 42.81 -7.10
N LEU A 988 5.79 43.91 -7.14
CA LEU A 988 5.39 45.13 -7.85
C LEU A 988 5.20 44.89 -9.36
N ASN A 989 5.97 43.97 -9.95
CA ASN A 989 5.85 43.60 -11.36
C ASN A 989 4.73 42.58 -11.62
N ASN A 990 4.61 41.56 -10.76
CA ASN A 990 3.51 40.61 -10.79
C ASN A 990 3.22 40.07 -9.37
N PRO A 991 2.14 40.52 -8.72
CA PRO A 991 1.80 40.12 -7.35
C PRO A 991 1.67 38.60 -7.17
N SER A 992 1.25 37.87 -8.21
CA SER A 992 1.08 36.41 -8.15
C SER A 992 2.39 35.62 -8.03
N THR A 993 3.55 36.28 -8.06
CA THR A 993 4.87 35.61 -7.98
C THR A 993 5.13 35.01 -6.61
N TYR A 994 4.64 35.64 -5.53
CA TYR A 994 4.86 35.19 -4.15
C TYR A 994 3.61 35.27 -3.26
N GLU A 995 2.43 35.58 -3.83
CA GLU A 995 1.16 35.69 -3.09
C GLU A 995 0.22 34.54 -3.44
N ILE A 996 0.29 33.45 -2.68
CA ILE A 996 -0.62 32.30 -2.85
C ILE A 996 -2.05 32.63 -2.39
N LEU A 997 -2.19 33.58 -1.46
CA LEU A 997 -3.46 34.17 -1.02
C LEU A 997 -3.55 35.60 -1.56
N LYS A 998 -4.68 35.96 -2.19
CA LYS A 998 -4.91 37.33 -2.66
C LYS A 998 -5.58 38.16 -1.55
N PRO A 999 -4.97 39.25 -1.04
CA PRO A 999 -5.53 40.05 0.05
C PRO A 999 -6.96 40.52 -0.23
N GLU A 1000 -7.25 40.87 -1.49
CA GLU A 1000 -8.54 41.43 -1.90
C GLU A 1000 -9.69 40.42 -1.75
N ASP A 1001 -9.42 39.11 -1.91
CA ASP A 1001 -10.42 38.06 -1.71
C ASP A 1001 -10.80 37.88 -0.23
N PHE A 1002 -10.02 38.44 0.71
CA PHE A 1002 -10.27 38.43 2.16
C PHE A 1002 -10.64 39.83 2.70
N GLY A 1003 -10.94 40.80 1.82
CA GLY A 1003 -11.26 42.17 2.23
C GLY A 1003 -10.08 42.95 2.78
N MET A 1004 -8.84 42.54 2.48
CA MET A 1004 -7.61 43.17 2.97
C MET A 1004 -6.84 43.87 1.86
N THR A 1005 -5.87 44.69 2.27
CA THR A 1005 -4.91 45.34 1.38
C THR A 1005 -3.50 44.90 1.75
N ARG A 1006 -2.58 44.95 0.79
CA ARG A 1006 -1.18 44.59 1.01
C ARG A 1006 -0.42 45.72 1.71
N TYR A 1007 0.54 45.38 2.57
CA TYR A 1007 1.45 46.34 3.16
C TYR A 1007 2.91 46.05 2.77
N VAL A 1008 3.60 47.06 2.23
CA VAL A 1008 5.04 46.97 1.92
C VAL A 1008 5.78 47.80 2.96
N SER A 1009 6.59 47.16 3.79
CA SER A 1009 7.36 47.87 4.82
C SER A 1009 8.49 48.68 4.16
N ILE A 1010 8.33 50.00 4.16
CA ILE A 1010 9.26 50.99 3.55
C ILE A 1010 10.09 51.77 4.59
N GLY A 1011 9.81 51.62 5.89
CA GLY A 1011 10.53 52.26 7.00
C GLY A 1011 11.67 51.44 7.61
N HIS A 1012 12.16 50.40 6.92
CA HIS A 1012 13.19 49.48 7.43
C HIS A 1012 14.54 49.69 6.73
N ARG A 1013 15.67 49.42 7.40
CA ARG A 1013 17.04 49.50 6.83
C ARG A 1013 17.31 48.67 5.56
N LEU A 1014 16.41 47.74 5.23
CA LEU A 1014 16.51 46.87 4.05
C LEU A 1014 15.66 47.38 2.88
N THR A 1015 15.08 48.58 3.01
CA THR A 1015 14.21 49.16 1.99
C THR A 1015 14.94 49.41 0.69
N GLY A 1016 14.47 48.79 -0.39
CA GLY A 1016 14.99 49.01 -1.74
C GLY A 1016 14.39 50.27 -2.37
N TRP A 1017 15.14 50.91 -3.26
CA TRP A 1017 14.72 52.17 -3.90
C TRP A 1017 13.39 52.07 -4.65
N ASN A 1018 13.06 50.90 -5.24
CA ASN A 1018 11.78 50.67 -5.91
C ASN A 1018 10.57 50.80 -4.99
N ALA A 1019 10.70 50.41 -3.71
CA ALA A 1019 9.61 50.50 -2.75
C ALA A 1019 9.36 51.96 -2.33
N VAL A 1020 10.44 52.75 -2.19
CA VAL A 1020 10.36 54.20 -1.96
C VAL A 1020 9.83 54.92 -3.20
N LYS A 1021 10.26 54.55 -4.41
CA LYS A 1021 9.75 55.09 -5.69
C LYS A 1021 8.24 54.87 -5.83
N ASN A 1022 7.77 53.66 -5.54
CA ASN A 1022 6.33 53.38 -5.61
C ASN A 1022 5.54 54.23 -4.60
N ARG A 1023 6.11 54.52 -3.41
CA ARG A 1023 5.49 55.44 -2.45
C ARG A 1023 5.48 56.89 -2.93
N VAL A 1024 6.56 57.36 -3.55
CA VAL A 1024 6.63 58.69 -4.20
C VAL A 1024 5.54 58.83 -5.27
N GLU A 1025 5.37 57.81 -6.11
CA GLU A 1025 4.32 57.75 -7.14
C GLU A 1025 2.92 57.75 -6.50
N GLN A 1026 2.70 56.97 -5.43
CA GLN A 1026 1.42 56.94 -4.69
C GLN A 1026 1.07 58.30 -4.04
N LEU A 1027 2.08 59.01 -3.53
CA LEU A 1027 1.92 60.33 -2.93
C LEU A 1027 1.88 61.47 -3.97
N ASN A 1028 2.08 61.13 -5.24
CA ASN A 1028 2.12 62.05 -6.38
C ASN A 1028 3.16 63.18 -6.20
N LEU A 1029 4.36 62.83 -5.72
CA LEU A 1029 5.45 63.77 -5.46
C LEU A 1029 6.42 63.82 -6.64
N ASP A 1030 6.83 65.02 -7.06
CA ASP A 1030 7.84 65.21 -8.12
C ASP A 1030 9.27 64.96 -7.59
N ILE A 1031 9.68 63.70 -7.56
CA ILE A 1031 11.03 63.25 -7.17
C ILE A 1031 11.52 62.26 -8.23
N ASN A 1032 12.66 62.51 -8.87
CA ASN A 1032 13.18 61.67 -9.95
C ASN A 1032 13.97 60.45 -9.41
N ASP A 1033 14.30 59.50 -10.29
CA ASP A 1033 14.91 58.22 -9.89
C ASP A 1033 16.24 58.35 -9.13
N ASP A 1034 17.07 59.33 -9.46
CA ASP A 1034 18.35 59.54 -8.77
C ASP A 1034 18.14 60.20 -7.40
N GLU A 1035 17.18 61.12 -7.30
CA GLU A 1035 16.74 61.71 -6.03
C GLU A 1035 16.11 60.66 -5.10
N VAL A 1036 15.28 59.76 -5.63
CA VAL A 1036 14.67 58.66 -4.87
C VAL A 1036 15.75 57.76 -4.26
N LYS A 1037 16.84 57.47 -4.98
CA LYS A 1037 17.96 56.68 -4.43
C LYS A 1037 18.61 57.40 -3.25
N VAL A 1038 18.76 58.72 -3.31
CA VAL A 1038 19.33 59.53 -2.23
C VAL A 1038 18.42 59.53 -1.00
N VAL A 1039 17.11 59.76 -1.17
CA VAL A 1039 16.16 59.71 -0.06
C VAL A 1039 16.07 58.29 0.53
N THR A 1040 16.14 57.26 -0.31
CA THR A 1040 16.19 55.85 0.13
C THR A 1040 17.41 55.59 1.03
N ALA A 1041 18.58 56.13 0.69
CA ALA A 1041 19.77 56.00 1.53
C ALA A 1041 19.56 56.66 2.90
N LYS A 1042 18.93 57.84 2.93
CA LYS A 1042 18.61 58.53 4.18
C LYS A 1042 17.60 57.78 5.04
N ILE A 1043 16.55 57.22 4.43
CA ILE A 1043 15.58 56.36 5.12
C ILE A 1043 16.27 55.17 5.79
N LYS A 1044 17.27 54.55 5.13
CA LYS A 1044 18.03 53.44 5.71
C LYS A 1044 18.85 53.87 6.93
N GLU A 1045 19.56 54.99 6.80
CA GLU A 1045 20.36 55.56 7.89
C GLU A 1045 19.49 55.86 9.12
N LEU A 1046 18.34 56.50 8.92
CA LEU A 1046 17.40 56.82 9.99
C LEU A 1046 16.74 55.56 10.59
N ALA A 1047 16.48 54.55 9.76
CA ALA A 1047 15.92 53.27 10.20
C ALA A 1047 16.93 52.39 10.96
N ASP A 1048 18.24 52.66 10.87
CA ASP A 1048 19.27 52.01 11.70
C ASP A 1048 19.26 52.54 13.15
N ILE A 1049 18.68 53.72 13.39
CA ILE A 1049 18.57 54.35 14.71
C ILE A 1049 17.32 53.84 15.46
N ARG A 1050 16.14 53.92 14.83
CA ARG A 1050 14.88 53.33 15.33
C ARG A 1050 13.98 52.90 14.17
N PRO A 1051 13.02 51.97 14.39
CA PRO A 1051 11.98 51.70 13.40
C PRO A 1051 11.28 52.99 12.96
N LEU A 1052 11.21 53.24 11.65
CA LEU A 1052 10.48 54.36 11.09
C LEU A 1052 9.03 53.97 10.83
N SER A 1053 8.11 54.84 11.22
CA SER A 1053 6.70 54.75 10.84
C SER A 1053 6.51 55.13 9.38
N LEU A 1054 5.34 54.83 8.83
CA LEU A 1054 4.98 55.29 7.47
C LEU A 1054 4.93 56.82 7.40
N ASP A 1055 4.46 57.49 8.46
CA ASP A 1055 4.41 58.94 8.55
C ASP A 1055 5.80 59.57 8.60
N ASP A 1056 6.78 58.94 9.25
CA ASP A 1056 8.18 59.38 9.22
C ASP A 1056 8.72 59.40 7.77
N VAL A 1057 8.43 58.33 7.01
CA VAL A 1057 8.85 58.18 5.60
C VAL A 1057 8.12 59.18 4.70
N ASP A 1058 6.80 59.31 4.83
CA ASP A 1058 5.99 60.24 4.05
C ASP A 1058 6.37 61.70 4.33
N THR A 1059 6.63 62.05 5.59
CA THR A 1059 7.08 63.39 6.00
C THR A 1059 8.43 63.72 5.36
N LEU A 1060 9.38 62.78 5.38
CA LEU A 1060 10.68 62.95 4.74
C LEU A 1060 10.55 63.14 3.23
N LEU A 1061 9.68 62.36 2.56
CA LEU A 1061 9.45 62.46 1.12
C LEU A 1061 8.75 63.77 0.73
N ARG A 1062 7.70 64.19 1.47
CA ARG A 1062 6.98 65.45 1.22
C ARG A 1062 7.89 66.66 1.40
N ARG A 1063 8.70 66.70 2.47
CA ARG A 1063 9.65 67.81 2.68
C ARG A 1063 10.74 67.89 1.63
N PHE A 1064 11.24 66.74 1.17
CA PHE A 1064 12.20 66.70 0.08
C PHE A 1064 11.59 67.27 -1.22
N HIS A 1065 10.32 66.96 -1.49
CA HIS A 1065 9.57 67.50 -2.63
C HIS A 1065 9.27 69.00 -2.49
N GLU A 1066 8.80 69.46 -1.34
CA GLU A 1066 8.49 70.88 -1.07
C GLU A 1066 9.74 71.77 -1.25
N ALA A 1067 10.87 71.37 -0.66
CA ALA A 1067 12.12 72.12 -0.78
C ALA A 1067 12.70 72.16 -2.20
N LYS A 1068 12.32 71.19 -3.04
CA LYS A 1068 12.61 71.20 -4.48
C LYS A 1068 11.68 72.16 -5.22
N ALA A 1069 10.39 72.16 -4.89
CA ALA A 1069 9.39 73.03 -5.50
C ALA A 1069 9.67 74.53 -5.24
N ASP A 1070 10.19 74.86 -4.06
CA ASP A 1070 10.53 76.25 -3.66
C ASP A 1070 11.90 76.74 -4.22
N GLY A 1071 12.55 75.97 -5.11
CA GLY A 1071 13.83 76.33 -5.72
C GLY A 1071 15.06 76.20 -4.79
N GLY A 1072 14.90 75.51 -3.65
CA GLY A 1072 15.95 75.26 -2.66
C GLY A 1072 16.90 74.12 -3.03
N HIS A 1073 17.86 73.82 -2.13
CA HIS A 1073 18.75 72.66 -2.25
C HIS A 1073 18.23 71.49 -1.39
N PRO A 1074 17.43 70.56 -1.94
CA PRO A 1074 16.72 69.54 -1.15
C PRO A 1074 17.65 68.58 -0.38
N HIS A 1075 18.90 68.41 -0.82
CA HIS A 1075 19.92 67.66 -0.09
C HIS A 1075 20.33 68.29 1.26
N LYS A 1076 20.19 69.61 1.43
CA LYS A 1076 20.49 70.28 2.71
C LYS A 1076 19.51 69.86 3.81
N ILE A 1077 18.25 69.59 3.47
CA ILE A 1077 17.24 69.12 4.43
C ILE A 1077 17.57 67.71 4.90
N LEU A 1078 17.97 66.81 3.99
CA LEU A 1078 18.39 65.45 4.36
C LEU A 1078 19.63 65.46 5.26
N ASN A 1079 20.57 66.37 5.04
CA ASN A 1079 21.78 66.51 5.85
C ASN A 1079 21.55 67.22 7.19
N ALA A 1080 20.40 67.87 7.40
CA ALA A 1080 20.03 68.51 8.66
C ALA A 1080 19.25 67.55 9.60
N ILE A 1081 18.95 66.34 9.15
CA ILE A 1081 18.23 65.30 9.90
C ILE A 1081 19.23 64.19 10.25
N ASP A 1082 19.74 64.21 11.47
CA ASP A 1082 20.65 63.18 12.00
C ASP A 1082 19.91 62.11 12.81
N THR A 1083 18.72 62.44 13.36
CA THR A 1083 17.88 61.49 14.09
C THR A 1083 16.41 61.54 13.63
N PRO A 1084 15.66 60.43 13.74
CA PRO A 1084 14.25 60.40 13.33
C PRO A 1084 13.35 61.40 14.07
N ASP A 1085 13.69 61.80 15.30
CA ASP A 1085 12.87 62.73 16.10
C ASP A 1085 12.93 64.17 15.57
N GLN A 1086 13.96 64.51 14.79
CA GLN A 1086 14.08 65.81 14.12
C GLN A 1086 13.10 65.96 12.95
N LEU A 1087 12.44 64.88 12.51
CA LEU A 1087 11.37 64.94 11.51
C LEU A 1087 10.14 65.73 12.00
N VAL A 1088 9.94 65.91 13.31
CA VAL A 1088 8.75 66.60 13.84
C VAL A 1088 8.93 68.13 13.93
N GLY A 1089 10.14 68.68 13.72
CA GLY A 1089 10.45 70.09 14.01
C GLY A 1089 11.06 70.94 12.89
N ILE A 1090 11.25 70.42 11.68
CA ILE A 1090 11.88 71.18 10.57
C ILE A 1090 10.82 71.99 9.83
N GLN A 1091 10.94 73.33 9.88
CA GLN A 1091 10.21 74.23 8.98
C GLN A 1091 10.97 74.32 7.64
N ALA A 1092 10.20 74.38 6.54
CA ALA A 1092 10.71 74.45 5.16
C ALA A 1092 11.61 75.66 4.91
#